data_AF-A0A954DFT7-F1
#
_entry.id   AF-A0A954DFT7-F1
#
_cell.length_a   1.000
_cell.length_b   1.000
_cell.length_c   1.000
_cell.angle_alpha   90.00
_cell.angle_beta   90.00
_cell.angle_gamma   90.00
#
_symmetry.space_group_name_H-M   'P 1'
#
loop_
_entity.id
_entity.type
_entity.pdbx_description
1 polymer ?
#
loop_
_entity_poly.entity_id
_entity_poly.type
_entity_poly.pdbx_seq_one_letter_code
_entity_poly.pdbx_strand_id
1 'polypeptide(L)'
;MSSRTFARSAWSSLSLVLAFASFVSCGQNGSKTASIGDITLPAVPSGEVSIAFQLTDPIGGSTDVAFEVSLDGGTTWQPGTLVGKDTLKGLRGAALGRLYEFVWDSLEDVGFRTKGEILLSLRTSGSGSRRIRSLGSLENLGFAADRVESYLVHFGPWDASTIAFAQQHDLVILSATEATTTREIVATIQRGVDANDPRDDVIVLGYVNVGEDARTIGIHDDALLLDRRFVGDASGPRVDPRGPGPDGRPLDGIDPLGSPAASGGYASFYLDDNSIEALGKSDGKPDRNRVTGACYVNAGSPAWFDTLRAMTRDSIDGIAGLSEIMTLDVGAGLGCDGVFLDNVDTCAPNSFTSPKDDDHATFEWTAPGMSAFFARLRKEFRRQVVAQNRGLFFMNPEHHHYSYSTRPSIDFLLLESYRLDLDTSHAFDPYFFADNKYVLAPKLQAEAYRSDGFQVLSLGYAAGPGIDAATLIGASTAGEATLLEDIVEAQELAGFRHFLTDVTGTLVNDFVRKHASYEDERAPRWTSTFNANIPPYPALPLAATPRVGIRQAVGGSRELTVRWDVALDLHPVRYVLYLDQDPLRFQKDGKVIGVKPIRLQPSVGAGYANGTSPTVYPYEATIHDLDENKTYYACIRAIDSKRNEDTNQVVLAARTTR
;
A
#
# COMPACT_ATOMS: atom_id res chain seq x y z
N MET A 1 -9.10 -26.05 18.10
CA MET A 1 -8.89 -25.16 19.26
C MET A 1 -8.69 -23.74 18.76
N SER A 2 -9.69 -22.88 18.98
CA SER A 2 -9.72 -21.40 18.89
C SER A 2 -8.86 -20.69 17.82
N SER A 3 -9.36 -20.60 16.58
CA SER A 3 -8.97 -19.58 15.60
C SER A 3 -9.78 -18.29 15.82
N ARG A 4 -9.14 -17.19 16.22
CA ARG A 4 -9.74 -15.85 16.21
C ARG A 4 -9.17 -15.07 15.02
N THR A 5 -9.95 -15.02 13.95
CA THR A 5 -9.72 -14.20 12.76
C THR A 5 -9.98 -12.73 13.12
N PHE A 6 -8.99 -11.85 12.98
CA PHE A 6 -9.16 -10.40 13.13
C PHE A 6 -9.50 -9.81 11.76
N ALA A 7 -10.75 -9.39 11.57
CA ALA A 7 -11.18 -8.62 10.42
C ALA A 7 -10.85 -7.13 10.63
N ARG A 8 -10.05 -6.53 9.73
CA ARG A 8 -10.17 -5.09 9.44
C ARG A 8 -11.51 -4.89 8.73
N SER A 9 -12.23 -3.84 9.11
CA SER A 9 -13.69 -3.70 9.00
C SER A 9 -14.27 -3.86 7.59
N ALA A 10 -15.12 -4.87 7.41
CA ALA A 10 -16.15 -4.90 6.40
C ALA A 10 -17.28 -3.94 6.81
N TRP A 11 -17.67 -3.01 5.94
CA TRP A 11 -18.84 -2.14 6.12
C TRP A 11 -19.97 -2.64 5.24
N SER A 12 -20.98 -3.23 5.85
CA SER A 12 -22.34 -3.30 5.32
C SER A 12 -23.26 -2.62 6.32
N SER A 13 -23.98 -1.60 5.85
CA SER A 13 -24.95 -0.77 6.54
C SER A 13 -25.96 -1.53 7.39
N LEU A 14 -26.04 -1.22 8.69
CA LEU A 14 -27.28 -0.90 9.43
C LEU A 14 -26.94 -0.56 10.89
N SER A 15 -26.96 0.72 11.25
CA SER A 15 -27.12 1.13 12.66
C SER A 15 -28.53 1.67 12.82
N LEU A 16 -29.42 0.77 13.22
CA LEU A 16 -30.74 1.08 13.76
C LEU A 16 -30.55 1.85 15.08
N VAL A 17 -30.66 3.17 15.05
CA VAL A 17 -30.71 3.97 16.28
C VAL A 17 -32.15 3.91 16.82
N LEU A 18 -32.39 3.05 17.80
CA LEU A 18 -33.59 3.15 18.64
C LEU A 18 -33.49 4.41 19.50
N ALA A 19 -34.26 5.44 19.15
CA ALA A 19 -34.49 6.57 20.03
C ALA A 19 -35.44 6.14 21.17
N PHE A 20 -34.93 6.07 22.41
CA PHE A 20 -35.78 6.03 23.60
C PHE A 20 -36.43 7.40 23.78
N ALA A 21 -37.73 7.49 23.52
CA ALA A 21 -38.54 8.65 23.86
C ALA A 21 -38.85 8.64 25.36
N SER A 22 -38.10 9.43 26.15
CA SER A 22 -38.49 9.79 27.51
C SER A 22 -39.40 11.03 27.45
N PHE A 23 -40.68 10.84 27.77
CA PHE A 23 -41.62 11.94 28.02
C PHE A 23 -41.28 12.59 29.36
N VAL A 24 -40.85 13.85 29.35
CA VAL A 24 -40.96 14.76 30.51
C VAL A 24 -41.45 16.14 30.06
N SER A 25 -42.66 16.43 30.53
CA SER A 25 -43.32 17.71 30.85
C SER A 25 -42.75 19.05 30.37
N CYS A 26 -43.69 19.85 29.85
CA CYS A 26 -43.69 21.30 29.64
C CYS A 26 -42.94 22.13 30.69
N GLY A 27 -42.19 23.10 30.16
CA GLY A 27 -41.94 24.39 30.79
C GLY A 27 -40.47 24.78 30.81
N GLN A 28 -40.05 25.62 29.86
CA GLN A 28 -39.29 26.86 30.10
C GLN A 28 -39.11 27.64 28.77
N ASN A 29 -39.42 28.94 28.81
CA ASN A 29 -39.14 29.92 27.76
C ASN A 29 -37.63 30.18 27.67
N GLY A 30 -36.89 29.26 27.04
CA GLY A 30 -35.49 29.45 26.65
C GLY A 30 -35.37 29.84 25.18
N SER A 31 -34.41 30.70 24.85
CA SER A 31 -34.08 31.21 23.51
C SER A 31 -34.44 30.28 22.34
N LYS A 32 -35.37 30.71 21.48
CA LYS A 32 -35.78 30.00 20.25
C LYS A 32 -34.79 30.26 19.13
N THR A 33 -33.58 29.73 19.24
CA THR A 33 -32.54 29.92 18.23
C THR A 33 -31.96 28.58 17.80
N ALA A 34 -31.42 28.53 16.57
CA ALA A 34 -30.82 27.31 16.04
C ALA A 34 -29.72 26.80 16.98
N SER A 35 -29.69 25.49 17.26
CA SER A 35 -28.69 24.86 18.13
C SER A 35 -28.16 23.57 17.53
N ILE A 36 -26.89 23.29 17.83
CA ILE A 36 -26.17 22.11 17.34
C ILE A 36 -26.22 21.02 18.42
N GLY A 37 -26.57 19.80 18.01
CA GLY A 37 -26.51 18.59 18.82
C GLY A 37 -25.09 18.02 18.94
N ASP A 38 -24.97 16.77 19.34
CA ASP A 38 -23.66 16.13 19.43
C ASP A 38 -23.01 15.94 18.05
N ILE A 39 -21.68 16.08 18.03
CA ILE A 39 -20.85 15.77 16.86
C ILE A 39 -20.56 14.27 16.87
N THR A 40 -20.98 13.59 15.81
CA THR A 40 -20.80 12.14 15.62
C THR A 40 -19.71 11.89 14.59
N LEU A 41 -18.87 10.91 14.88
CA LEU A 41 -17.65 10.56 14.12
C LEU A 41 -17.53 9.03 14.02
N PRO A 42 -16.74 8.52 13.07
CA PRO A 42 -16.31 7.13 13.10
C PRO A 42 -15.50 6.82 14.38
N ALA A 43 -15.46 5.54 14.76
CA ALA A 43 -14.77 5.09 15.97
C ALA A 43 -13.26 5.37 15.96
N VAL A 44 -12.64 5.33 14.78
CA VAL A 44 -11.23 5.68 14.54
C VAL A 44 -11.19 6.68 13.38
N PRO A 45 -11.27 7.99 13.66
CA PRO A 45 -11.17 9.00 12.63
C PRO A 45 -9.75 9.08 12.07
N SER A 46 -9.63 9.12 10.74
CA SER A 46 -8.37 9.27 10.00
C SER A 46 -8.68 9.77 8.59
N GLY A 47 -7.82 10.61 8.03
CA GLY A 47 -7.91 11.10 6.65
C GLY A 47 -9.18 11.87 6.36
N GLU A 48 -9.97 11.41 5.39
CA GLU A 48 -11.31 11.94 5.08
C GLU A 48 -12.34 11.43 6.10
N VAL A 49 -12.64 12.26 7.09
CA VAL A 49 -13.52 11.91 8.22
C VAL A 49 -14.95 12.37 7.94
N SER A 50 -15.89 11.43 7.87
CA SER A 50 -17.32 11.76 7.85
C SER A 50 -17.77 12.25 9.22
N ILE A 51 -18.33 13.45 9.26
CA ILE A 51 -18.84 14.11 10.47
C ILE A 51 -20.33 14.33 10.33
N ALA A 52 -21.09 13.91 11.34
CA ALA A 52 -22.53 14.12 11.40
C ALA A 52 -22.93 14.95 12.62
N PHE A 53 -23.98 15.77 12.48
CA PHE A 53 -24.57 16.52 13.60
C PHE A 53 -26.06 16.76 13.39
N GLN A 54 -26.78 16.98 14.48
CA GLN A 54 -28.18 17.41 14.44
C GLN A 54 -28.28 18.94 14.56
N LEU A 55 -29.04 19.56 13.66
CA LEU A 55 -29.39 20.97 13.74
C LEU A 55 -30.84 21.13 14.16
N THR A 56 -31.06 21.67 15.36
CA THR A 56 -32.40 21.97 15.87
C THR A 56 -32.71 23.44 15.68
N ASP A 57 -33.76 23.75 14.94
CA ASP A 57 -34.26 25.12 14.78
C ASP A 57 -35.79 25.13 14.80
N PRO A 58 -36.42 25.48 15.93
CA PRO A 58 -37.87 25.52 16.05
C PRO A 58 -38.55 26.60 15.19
N ILE A 59 -37.80 27.59 14.70
CA ILE A 59 -38.32 28.68 13.85
C ILE A 59 -38.18 28.34 12.35
N GLY A 60 -37.29 27.39 12.02
CA GLY A 60 -37.08 26.92 10.64
C GLY A 60 -36.35 27.93 9.75
N GLY A 61 -35.55 28.80 10.34
CA GLY A 61 -34.70 29.75 9.62
C GLY A 61 -33.57 29.06 8.87
N SER A 62 -32.98 29.79 7.92
CA SER A 62 -31.72 29.40 7.31
C SER A 62 -30.57 29.83 8.21
N THR A 63 -29.60 28.95 8.45
CA THR A 63 -28.39 29.25 9.24
C THR A 63 -27.17 28.61 8.60
N ASP A 64 -26.01 29.25 8.78
CA ASP A 64 -24.74 28.68 8.39
C ASP A 64 -24.07 28.06 9.61
N VAL A 65 -23.33 26.98 9.40
CA VAL A 65 -22.51 26.35 10.41
C VAL A 65 -21.04 26.51 10.01
N ALA A 66 -20.23 27.06 10.89
CA ALA A 66 -18.78 27.08 10.77
C ALA A 66 -18.20 25.82 11.41
N PHE A 67 -17.29 25.16 10.71
CA PHE A 67 -16.49 24.06 11.23
C PHE A 67 -15.06 24.56 11.46
N GLU A 68 -14.54 24.35 12.67
CA GLU A 68 -13.24 24.83 13.10
C GLU A 68 -12.47 23.71 13.82
N VAL A 69 -11.15 23.71 13.67
CA VAL A 69 -10.21 22.77 14.30
C VAL A 69 -9.26 23.54 15.21
N SER A 70 -8.87 22.94 16.33
CA SER A 70 -7.84 23.45 17.23
C SER A 70 -6.84 22.34 17.56
N LEU A 71 -5.56 22.69 17.50
CA LEU A 71 -4.43 21.80 17.78
C LEU A 71 -3.75 22.11 19.14
N ASP A 72 -4.23 23.14 19.84
CA ASP A 72 -3.61 23.72 21.04
C ASP A 72 -4.57 23.76 22.25
N GLY A 73 -5.47 22.78 22.34
CA GLY A 73 -6.44 22.66 23.43
C GLY A 73 -7.50 23.76 23.44
N GLY A 74 -7.78 24.38 22.29
CA GLY A 74 -8.83 25.37 22.12
C GLY A 74 -8.37 26.83 22.28
N THR A 75 -7.07 27.08 22.33
CA THR A 75 -6.49 28.42 22.46
C THR A 75 -6.64 29.19 21.14
N THR A 76 -6.34 28.53 20.02
CA THR A 76 -6.56 29.04 18.67
C THR A 76 -7.46 28.09 17.88
N TRP A 77 -8.16 28.64 16.88
CA TRP A 77 -9.11 27.91 16.04
C TRP A 77 -8.91 28.32 14.59
N GLN A 78 -8.74 27.34 13.71
CA GLN A 78 -8.66 27.53 12.27
C GLN A 78 -9.90 26.94 11.59
N PRO A 79 -10.37 27.50 10.46
CA PRO A 79 -11.41 26.86 9.66
C PRO A 79 -10.97 25.46 9.24
N GLY A 80 -11.86 24.48 9.36
CA GLY A 80 -11.54 23.12 8.92
C GLY A 80 -11.74 22.93 7.41
N THR A 81 -10.90 22.11 6.79
CA THR A 81 -10.91 21.82 5.36
C THR A 81 -12.01 20.81 5.01
N LEU A 82 -12.99 21.25 4.20
CA LEU A 82 -14.09 20.39 3.76
C LEU A 82 -13.78 19.72 2.43
N VAL A 83 -14.09 18.43 2.32
CA VAL A 83 -13.97 17.69 1.05
C VAL A 83 -15.25 17.85 0.23
N GLY A 84 -15.13 18.44 -0.96
CA GLY A 84 -16.22 18.61 -1.91
C GLY A 84 -16.94 19.95 -1.81
N LYS A 85 -18.27 19.97 -2.04
CA LYS A 85 -19.06 21.21 -1.98
C LYS A 85 -19.27 21.64 -0.52
N ASP A 86 -19.28 22.94 -0.26
CA ASP A 86 -19.62 23.49 1.05
C ASP A 86 -21.07 23.15 1.42
N THR A 87 -21.25 22.09 2.20
CA THR A 87 -22.54 21.60 2.68
C THR A 87 -22.98 22.27 3.97
N LEU A 88 -22.26 23.27 4.47
CA LEU A 88 -22.52 23.91 5.77
C LEU A 88 -23.17 25.29 5.67
N LYS A 89 -23.58 25.70 4.46
CA LYS A 89 -24.29 26.97 4.20
C LYS A 89 -25.78 26.77 3.97
N GLY A 90 -26.57 27.74 4.43
CA GLY A 90 -28.00 27.80 4.13
C GLY A 90 -28.83 26.66 4.74
N LEU A 91 -28.37 26.07 5.84
CA LEU A 91 -29.00 24.91 6.47
C LEU A 91 -30.29 25.30 7.17
N ARG A 92 -31.28 24.41 7.12
CA ARG A 92 -32.55 24.58 7.83
C ARG A 92 -32.70 23.51 8.89
N GLY A 93 -32.77 23.91 10.15
CA GLY A 93 -33.06 22.98 11.24
C GLY A 93 -34.53 22.54 11.23
N ALA A 94 -34.86 21.59 12.11
CA ALA A 94 -36.23 21.21 12.42
C ALA A 94 -36.44 21.25 13.94
N ALA A 95 -37.68 21.36 14.41
CA ALA A 95 -37.98 21.38 15.85
C ALA A 95 -37.53 20.09 16.58
N LEU A 96 -37.49 18.95 15.88
CA LEU A 96 -36.99 17.67 16.40
C LEU A 96 -35.53 17.38 16.00
N GLY A 97 -34.83 18.35 15.42
CA GLY A 97 -33.49 18.16 14.86
C GLY A 97 -33.51 17.61 13.44
N ARG A 98 -32.61 18.10 12.60
CA ARG A 98 -32.33 17.56 11.26
C ARG A 98 -30.88 17.12 11.20
N LEU A 99 -30.64 15.90 10.73
CA LEU A 99 -29.30 15.35 10.55
C LEU A 99 -28.63 15.99 9.33
N TYR A 100 -27.39 16.42 9.51
CA TYR A 100 -26.49 16.89 8.47
C TYR A 100 -25.17 16.12 8.54
N GLU A 101 -24.56 15.91 7.38
CA GLU A 101 -23.28 15.22 7.23
C GLU A 101 -22.37 16.02 6.31
N PHE A 102 -21.08 16.01 6.62
CA PHE A 102 -20.01 16.56 5.78
C PHE A 102 -18.75 15.70 5.94
N VAL A 103 -17.74 15.95 5.09
CA VAL A 103 -16.46 15.24 5.14
C VAL A 103 -15.35 16.26 5.41
N TRP A 104 -14.54 15.97 6.42
CA TRP A 104 -13.39 16.75 6.85
C TRP A 104 -12.10 16.11 6.33
N ASP A 105 -11.21 16.90 5.72
CA ASP A 105 -9.84 16.46 5.44
C ASP A 105 -8.95 16.68 6.68
N SER A 106 -8.86 15.66 7.51
CA SER A 106 -8.09 15.75 8.74
C SER A 106 -6.59 15.74 8.52
N LEU A 107 -6.10 15.25 7.37
CA LEU A 107 -4.68 15.28 7.06
C LEU A 107 -4.23 16.72 6.76
N GLU A 108 -5.00 17.46 5.96
CA GLU A 108 -4.70 18.86 5.64
C GLU A 108 -4.63 19.75 6.91
N ASP A 109 -5.57 19.55 7.84
CA ASP A 109 -5.69 20.44 9.00
C ASP A 109 -4.82 20.01 10.20
N VAL A 110 -4.51 18.72 10.35
CA VAL A 110 -3.85 18.16 11.54
C VAL A 110 -2.49 17.53 11.20
N GLY A 111 -2.25 17.14 9.95
CA GLY A 111 -1.14 16.28 9.58
C GLY A 111 -1.19 14.91 10.23
N PHE A 112 -0.03 14.26 10.25
CA PHE A 112 0.15 12.92 10.84
C PHE A 112 1.17 12.88 11.97
N ARG A 113 1.76 14.03 12.33
CA ARG A 113 2.73 14.18 13.42
C ARG A 113 2.22 14.90 14.64
N THR A 114 1.01 15.47 14.60
CA THR A 114 0.48 16.30 15.69
C THR A 114 0.41 15.51 17.00
N LYS A 115 1.12 16.03 18.01
CA LYS A 115 1.13 15.53 19.39
C LYS A 115 0.40 16.55 20.26
N GLY A 116 -0.91 16.44 20.36
CA GLY A 116 -1.73 17.39 21.13
C GLY A 116 -3.18 16.94 21.21
N GLU A 117 -3.96 17.61 22.07
CA GLU A 117 -5.41 17.44 22.09
C GLU A 117 -6.02 18.15 20.88
N ILE A 118 -6.62 17.38 19.98
CA ILE A 118 -7.34 17.92 18.83
C ILE A 118 -8.80 18.17 19.23
N LEU A 119 -9.25 19.41 19.06
CA LEU A 119 -10.64 19.80 19.29
C LEU A 119 -11.32 20.19 17.98
N LEU A 120 -12.53 19.69 17.78
CA LEU A 120 -13.44 20.11 16.71
C LEU A 120 -14.49 21.06 17.27
N SER A 121 -14.86 22.09 16.52
CA SER A 121 -15.93 23.03 16.87
C SER A 121 -16.90 23.19 15.71
N LEU A 122 -18.20 23.04 16.01
CA LEU A 122 -19.27 23.50 15.12
C LEU A 122 -19.96 24.71 15.75
N ARG A 123 -20.12 25.79 14.98
CA ARG A 123 -20.70 27.06 15.45
C ARG A 123 -21.71 27.63 14.47
N THR A 124 -22.92 27.96 14.91
CA THR A 124 -23.93 28.61 14.07
C THR A 124 -23.68 30.12 13.91
N SER A 125 -23.93 30.68 12.73
CA SER A 125 -23.71 32.10 12.42
C SER A 125 -24.66 33.09 13.13
N GLY A 126 -25.86 32.66 13.53
CA GLY A 126 -26.89 33.56 14.11
C GLY A 126 -27.08 33.45 15.63
N SER A 127 -27.06 32.23 16.19
CA SER A 127 -27.37 32.02 17.62
C SER A 127 -26.14 32.01 18.52
N GLY A 128 -24.94 31.87 17.93
CA GLY A 128 -23.71 31.61 18.67
C GLY A 128 -23.65 30.24 19.33
N SER A 129 -24.59 29.33 19.06
CA SER A 129 -24.52 27.95 19.54
C SER A 129 -23.23 27.31 19.05
N ARG A 130 -22.42 26.83 20.01
CA ARG A 130 -21.14 26.17 19.76
C ARG A 130 -21.15 24.79 20.40
N ARG A 131 -20.68 23.80 19.65
CA ARG A 131 -20.42 22.45 20.15
C ARG A 131 -18.98 22.11 19.89
N ILE A 132 -18.31 21.62 20.94
CA ILE A 132 -16.91 21.21 20.88
C ILE A 132 -16.84 19.72 21.13
N ARG A 133 -16.01 19.02 20.35
CA ARG A 133 -15.71 17.61 20.49
C ARG A 133 -14.20 17.41 20.57
N SER A 134 -13.73 16.79 21.65
CA SER A 134 -12.33 16.34 21.75
C SER A 134 -12.14 15.01 21.02
N LEU A 135 -11.04 14.89 20.28
CA LEU A 135 -10.63 13.68 19.57
C LEU A 135 -9.44 12.98 20.22
N GLY A 136 -8.73 13.65 21.13
CA GLY A 136 -7.42 13.18 21.56
C GLY A 136 -6.44 13.24 20.37
N SER A 137 -5.94 12.08 19.94
CA SER A 137 -5.00 11.92 18.83
C SER A 137 -5.65 11.29 17.59
N LEU A 138 -5.20 11.67 16.39
CA LEU A 138 -5.59 11.03 15.13
C LEU A 138 -4.48 10.11 14.58
N GLU A 139 -4.88 9.07 13.84
CA GLU A 139 -3.96 8.12 13.18
C GLU A 139 -3.93 8.38 11.67
N ASN A 140 -3.32 9.50 11.28
CA ASN A 140 -3.28 9.94 9.88
C ASN A 140 -2.11 9.39 9.07
N LEU A 141 -1.13 8.71 9.67
CA LEU A 141 0.08 8.28 8.98
C LEU A 141 -0.20 7.30 7.82
N GLY A 142 -1.08 6.31 8.01
CA GLY A 142 -1.47 5.42 6.90
C GLY A 142 -2.19 6.16 5.76
N PHE A 143 -3.01 7.15 6.10
CA PHE A 143 -3.69 7.97 5.09
C PHE A 143 -2.74 8.95 4.38
N ALA A 144 -1.69 9.42 5.06
CA ALA A 144 -0.60 10.17 4.45
C ALA A 144 0.19 9.28 3.47
N ALA A 145 0.43 8.02 3.84
CA ALA A 145 1.07 7.05 2.96
C ALA A 145 0.26 6.82 1.67
N ASP A 146 -1.07 6.70 1.76
CA ASP A 146 -1.97 6.57 0.59
C ASP A 146 -1.96 7.80 -0.36
N ARG A 147 -1.43 8.94 0.10
CA ARG A 147 -1.40 10.22 -0.64
C ARG A 147 0.00 10.58 -1.16
N VAL A 148 1.00 9.71 -1.01
CA VAL A 148 2.33 9.97 -1.55
C VAL A 148 2.26 10.16 -3.07
N GLU A 149 2.75 11.29 -3.56
CA GLU A 149 2.89 11.60 -4.98
C GLU A 149 4.35 11.60 -5.40
N SER A 150 5.26 11.97 -4.49
CA SER A 150 6.69 12.05 -4.72
C SER A 150 7.47 11.35 -3.61
N TYR A 151 8.55 10.65 -4.00
CA TYR A 151 9.43 10.02 -3.03
C TYR A 151 10.90 10.11 -3.46
N LEU A 152 11.80 9.88 -2.51
CA LEU A 152 13.24 9.87 -2.67
C LEU A 152 13.82 8.58 -2.09
N VAL A 153 14.72 7.93 -2.81
CA VAL A 153 15.63 6.91 -2.27
C VAL A 153 17.02 7.53 -2.16
N HIS A 154 17.61 7.51 -0.96
CA HIS A 154 18.96 7.98 -0.73
C HIS A 154 19.68 7.14 0.33
N PHE A 155 20.68 6.37 -0.10
CA PHE A 155 21.49 5.52 0.78
C PHE A 155 22.87 6.12 1.12
N GLY A 156 23.15 7.33 0.64
CA GLY A 156 24.40 8.04 0.87
C GLY A 156 24.43 8.87 2.15
N PRO A 157 25.54 9.59 2.39
CA PRO A 157 25.67 10.50 3.53
C PRO A 157 24.70 11.68 3.43
N TRP A 158 24.39 12.25 4.58
CA TRP A 158 23.50 13.39 4.78
C TRP A 158 24.27 14.65 5.16
N ASP A 159 23.94 15.73 4.48
CA ASP A 159 24.39 17.09 4.75
C ASP A 159 23.22 18.07 4.63
N ALA A 160 23.47 19.35 4.88
CA ALA A 160 22.42 20.37 4.83
C ALA A 160 21.71 20.45 3.45
N SER A 161 22.42 20.15 2.35
CA SER A 161 21.87 20.26 1.00
C SER A 161 20.97 19.08 0.65
N THR A 162 21.40 17.86 0.97
CA THR A 162 20.63 16.62 0.78
C THR A 162 19.42 16.57 1.71
N ILE A 163 19.52 17.08 2.93
CA ILE A 163 18.37 17.23 3.85
C ILE A 163 17.33 18.21 3.28
N ALA A 164 17.77 19.41 2.87
CA ALA A 164 16.87 20.41 2.29
C ALA A 164 16.21 19.94 0.99
N PHE A 165 16.86 19.02 0.27
CA PHE A 165 16.29 18.36 -0.90
C PHE A 165 15.23 17.33 -0.48
N ALA A 166 15.57 16.44 0.47
CA ALA A 166 14.67 15.40 0.97
C ALA A 166 13.37 15.97 1.59
N GLN A 167 13.44 17.14 2.23
CA GLN A 167 12.29 17.86 2.79
C GLN A 167 11.22 18.28 1.76
N GLN A 168 11.50 18.15 0.46
CA GLN A 168 10.57 18.53 -0.61
C GLN A 168 9.76 17.34 -1.18
N HIS A 169 9.92 16.15 -0.61
CA HIS A 169 9.23 14.93 -1.02
C HIS A 169 8.24 14.49 0.06
N ASP A 170 7.21 13.73 -0.33
CA ASP A 170 6.23 13.20 0.63
C ASP A 170 6.80 12.01 1.41
N LEU A 171 7.74 11.29 0.80
CA LEU A 171 8.35 10.07 1.32
C LEU A 171 9.86 10.03 1.05
N VAL A 172 10.64 9.63 2.06
CA VAL A 172 12.09 9.39 1.97
C VAL A 172 12.41 7.99 2.47
N ILE A 173 13.13 7.21 1.67
CA ILE A 173 13.70 5.91 2.02
C ILE A 173 15.20 6.12 2.20
N LEU A 174 15.73 5.77 3.38
CA LEU A 174 17.12 5.99 3.75
C LEU A 174 17.81 4.76 4.30
N SER A 175 19.15 4.76 4.28
CA SER A 175 19.93 3.71 4.93
C SER A 175 20.04 3.98 6.43
N ALA A 176 19.48 3.09 7.25
CA ALA A 176 19.56 3.22 8.71
C ALA A 176 20.96 2.95 9.29
N THR A 177 21.84 2.33 8.50
CA THR A 177 23.21 1.97 8.91
C THR A 177 24.26 2.93 8.36
N GLU A 178 23.88 3.88 7.51
CA GLU A 178 24.78 4.94 7.07
C GLU A 178 25.21 5.80 8.29
N ALA A 179 26.50 6.17 8.32
CA ALA A 179 27.15 6.75 9.50
C ALA A 179 26.59 8.13 9.91
N THR A 180 26.20 8.95 8.94
CA THR A 180 25.60 10.26 9.19
C THR A 180 24.13 10.17 9.58
N THR A 181 23.43 9.06 9.32
CA THR A 181 22.02 8.90 9.70
C THR A 181 21.88 8.89 11.23
N THR A 182 21.30 9.95 11.79
CA THR A 182 20.99 10.11 13.23
C THR A 182 19.53 10.46 13.45
N ARG A 183 19.07 10.40 14.71
CA ARG A 183 17.73 10.84 15.08
C ARG A 183 17.47 12.30 14.72
N GLU A 184 18.46 13.18 14.87
CA GLU A 184 18.35 14.61 14.55
C GLU A 184 18.13 14.83 13.05
N ILE A 185 18.83 14.06 12.20
CA ILE A 185 18.64 14.12 10.75
C ILE A 185 17.25 13.61 10.37
N VAL A 186 16.86 12.42 10.85
CA VAL A 186 15.52 11.86 10.60
C VAL A 186 14.45 12.86 11.04
N ALA A 187 14.55 13.40 12.26
CA ALA A 187 13.62 14.40 12.77
C ALA A 187 13.56 15.68 11.93
N THR A 188 14.67 16.07 11.28
CA THR A 188 14.73 17.28 10.46
C THR A 188 14.08 17.06 9.11
N ILE A 189 14.36 15.93 8.45
CA ILE A 189 13.65 15.54 7.22
C ILE A 189 12.15 15.44 7.49
N GLN A 190 11.76 14.78 8.59
CA GLN A 190 10.36 14.55 8.96
C GLN A 190 9.49 15.82 9.06
N ARG A 191 10.09 16.97 9.38
CA ARG A 191 9.40 18.26 9.59
C ARG A 191 9.14 19.06 8.30
N GLY A 192 9.45 18.51 7.14
CA GLY A 192 9.24 19.23 5.88
C GLY A 192 10.10 20.48 5.75
N VAL A 193 9.70 21.38 4.85
CA VAL A 193 10.38 22.65 4.59
C VAL A 193 10.03 23.69 5.66
N ASP A 194 8.74 23.77 6.04
CA ASP A 194 8.25 24.60 7.14
C ASP A 194 7.81 23.72 8.31
N ALA A 195 8.61 23.72 9.39
CA ALA A 195 8.33 22.95 10.60
C ALA A 195 7.01 23.30 11.32
N ASN A 196 6.28 24.33 10.91
CA ASN A 196 4.96 24.69 11.43
C ASN A 196 3.81 24.33 10.49
N ASP A 197 4.09 23.84 9.28
CA ASP A 197 3.10 23.44 8.30
C ASP A 197 3.02 21.90 8.22
N PRO A 198 2.04 21.26 8.88
CA PRO A 198 1.93 19.80 8.90
C PRO A 198 1.66 19.17 7.52
N ARG A 199 1.40 19.99 6.49
CA ARG A 199 1.10 19.53 5.12
C ARG A 199 2.33 19.20 4.31
N ASP A 200 3.50 19.68 4.72
CA ASP A 200 4.78 19.38 4.05
C ASP A 200 5.65 18.40 4.85
N ASP A 201 5.13 17.84 5.96
CA ASP A 201 5.78 16.79 6.73
C ASP A 201 6.10 15.58 5.84
N VAL A 202 7.32 15.05 5.98
CA VAL A 202 7.84 13.96 5.12
C VAL A 202 7.80 12.62 5.85
N ILE A 203 7.22 11.58 5.27
CA ILE A 203 7.31 10.20 5.80
C ILE A 203 8.75 9.70 5.63
N VAL A 204 9.38 9.18 6.68
CA VAL A 204 10.75 8.64 6.59
C VAL A 204 10.77 7.14 6.92
N LEU A 205 11.28 6.33 6.01
CA LEU A 205 11.45 4.88 6.15
C LEU A 205 12.93 4.51 6.25
N GLY A 206 13.26 3.67 7.23
CA GLY A 206 14.59 3.06 7.32
C GLY A 206 14.68 1.74 6.55
N TYR A 207 15.69 1.60 5.70
CA TYR A 207 16.04 0.36 5.02
C TYR A 207 16.43 -0.74 6.01
N VAL A 208 15.96 -1.96 5.76
CA VAL A 208 16.38 -3.18 6.46
C VAL A 208 16.31 -4.38 5.52
N ASN A 209 17.35 -5.21 5.53
CA ASN A 209 17.40 -6.47 4.79
C ASN A 209 16.76 -7.58 5.65
N VAL A 210 15.68 -8.20 5.16
CA VAL A 210 14.96 -9.23 5.92
C VAL A 210 15.27 -10.65 5.47
N GLY A 211 15.76 -10.81 4.24
CA GLY A 211 16.06 -12.09 3.60
C GLY A 211 17.51 -12.55 3.72
N GLU A 212 18.41 -11.65 4.17
CA GLU A 212 19.83 -11.97 4.38
C GLU A 212 20.35 -11.37 5.70
N ASP A 213 21.34 -12.04 6.29
CA ASP A 213 22.06 -11.54 7.47
C ASP A 213 23.31 -10.74 7.06
N ALA A 214 23.14 -9.44 6.87
CA ALA A 214 24.22 -8.53 6.46
C ALA A 214 25.40 -8.49 7.44
N ARG A 215 25.24 -8.92 8.69
CA ARG A 215 26.35 -9.00 9.67
C ARG A 215 27.39 -10.06 9.30
N THR A 216 27.04 -10.97 8.38
CA THR A 216 27.90 -12.07 7.92
C THR A 216 28.78 -11.72 6.72
N ILE A 217 28.61 -10.52 6.14
CA ILE A 217 29.40 -10.04 5.00
C ILE A 217 30.88 -10.02 5.38
N GLY A 218 31.71 -10.66 4.55
CA GLY A 218 33.16 -10.76 4.79
C GLY A 218 33.58 -11.74 5.90
N ILE A 219 32.65 -12.48 6.51
CA ILE A 219 32.96 -13.48 7.54
C ILE A 219 32.83 -14.90 6.96
N HIS A 220 33.90 -15.69 7.03
CA HIS A 220 33.90 -17.09 6.59
C HIS A 220 33.15 -18.03 7.55
N ASP A 221 32.65 -19.16 7.04
CA ASP A 221 31.80 -20.11 7.78
C ASP A 221 32.43 -20.65 9.07
N ASP A 222 33.75 -20.90 9.06
CA ASP A 222 34.49 -21.37 10.25
C ASP A 222 34.51 -20.31 11.35
N ALA A 223 34.56 -19.03 10.98
CA ALA A 223 34.53 -17.92 11.92
C ALA A 223 33.12 -17.68 12.47
N LEU A 224 32.07 -17.91 11.67
CA LEU A 224 30.68 -17.84 12.13
C LEU A 224 30.42 -18.81 13.29
N LEU A 225 30.98 -20.03 13.24
CA LEU A 225 30.85 -21.03 14.30
C LEU A 225 31.54 -20.65 15.63
N LEU A 226 32.39 -19.62 15.62
CA LEU A 226 33.04 -19.10 16.83
C LEU A 226 32.25 -17.96 17.48
N ASP A 227 31.25 -17.41 16.80
CA ASP A 227 30.43 -16.30 17.29
C ASP A 227 29.02 -16.79 17.66
N ARG A 228 28.63 -16.57 18.92
CA ARG A 228 27.34 -17.05 19.45
C ARG A 228 26.14 -16.45 18.73
N ARG A 229 26.26 -15.29 18.08
CA ARG A 229 25.18 -14.68 17.30
C ARG A 229 24.79 -15.52 16.09
N PHE A 230 25.77 -16.16 15.47
CA PHE A 230 25.61 -16.95 14.25
C PHE A 230 25.45 -18.45 14.54
N VAL A 231 25.90 -18.92 15.72
CA VAL A 231 25.59 -20.26 16.23
C VAL A 231 24.15 -20.37 16.72
N GLY A 232 23.61 -19.34 17.38
CA GLY A 232 22.25 -19.35 17.90
C GLY A 232 21.96 -20.56 18.80
N ASP A 233 20.95 -21.36 18.43
CA ASP A 233 20.57 -22.61 19.09
C ASP A 233 21.29 -23.85 18.54
N ALA A 234 22.21 -23.67 17.59
CA ALA A 234 22.96 -24.69 16.89
C ALA A 234 22.12 -25.76 16.16
N SER A 235 20.84 -25.47 15.87
CA SER A 235 19.92 -26.39 15.19
C SER A 235 19.72 -26.13 13.70
N GLY A 236 20.44 -25.14 13.16
CA GLY A 236 20.51 -24.83 11.73
C GLY A 236 21.83 -25.25 11.07
N PRO A 237 21.94 -25.05 9.74
CA PRO A 237 20.93 -24.43 8.86
C PRO A 237 19.72 -25.33 8.60
N ARG A 238 18.71 -24.77 7.92
CA ARG A 238 17.44 -25.43 7.57
C ARG A 238 17.32 -25.60 6.07
N VAL A 239 16.61 -26.65 5.69
CA VAL A 239 16.37 -27.04 4.30
C VAL A 239 14.89 -27.28 4.04
N ASP A 240 14.52 -27.33 2.78
CA ASP A 240 13.17 -27.57 2.31
C ASP A 240 12.60 -28.87 2.90
N PRO A 241 11.49 -28.81 3.66
CA PRO A 241 10.89 -29.99 4.26
C PRO A 241 10.29 -30.97 3.23
N ARG A 242 10.15 -30.56 1.96
CA ARG A 242 9.67 -31.39 0.84
C ARG A 242 10.78 -32.27 0.23
N GLY A 243 12.03 -32.05 0.62
CA GLY A 243 13.20 -32.75 0.11
C GLY A 243 13.62 -32.34 -1.30
N PRO A 244 14.54 -33.08 -1.93
CA PRO A 244 15.16 -32.69 -3.21
C PRO A 244 14.18 -32.51 -4.39
N GLY A 245 14.50 -31.57 -5.27
CA GLY A 245 13.73 -31.20 -6.47
C GLY A 245 12.31 -30.70 -6.17
N PRO A 246 12.12 -29.71 -5.27
CA PRO A 246 10.80 -29.31 -4.80
C PRO A 246 10.08 -28.31 -5.72
N ASP A 247 10.70 -27.89 -6.83
CA ASP A 247 10.25 -26.78 -7.67
C ASP A 247 8.76 -26.87 -8.07
N GLY A 248 8.03 -25.79 -7.78
CA GLY A 248 6.62 -25.66 -8.14
C GLY A 248 5.70 -26.65 -7.41
N ARG A 249 6.18 -27.35 -6.38
CA ARG A 249 5.30 -28.15 -5.52
C ARG A 249 4.48 -27.23 -4.61
N PRO A 250 3.29 -27.68 -4.17
CA PRO A 250 2.47 -26.87 -3.27
C PRO A 250 3.21 -26.47 -1.99
N LEU A 251 2.87 -25.28 -1.49
CA LEU A 251 3.43 -24.70 -0.25
C LEU A 251 2.51 -24.90 0.96
N ASP A 252 1.33 -25.50 0.77
CA ASP A 252 0.39 -25.78 1.85
C ASP A 252 0.80 -27.01 2.66
N GLY A 253 0.59 -26.94 3.97
CA GLY A 253 0.83 -28.07 4.88
C GLY A 253 2.30 -28.39 5.19
N ILE A 254 3.26 -27.59 4.71
CA ILE A 254 4.67 -27.73 5.07
C ILE A 254 5.00 -27.03 6.39
N ASP A 255 6.08 -27.45 7.05
CA ASP A 255 6.62 -26.74 8.22
C ASP A 255 7.40 -25.49 7.75
N PRO A 256 6.94 -24.26 8.06
CA PRO A 256 7.62 -23.04 7.64
C PRO A 256 8.97 -22.82 8.32
N LEU A 257 9.38 -23.67 9.28
CA LEU A 257 10.72 -23.65 9.89
C LEU A 257 11.70 -24.62 9.23
N GLY A 258 11.22 -25.44 8.28
CA GLY A 258 12.03 -26.37 7.51
C GLY A 258 12.57 -27.56 8.30
N SER A 259 13.30 -28.43 7.61
CA SER A 259 13.98 -29.57 8.21
C SER A 259 15.42 -29.20 8.60
N PRO A 260 16.01 -29.80 9.64
CA PRO A 260 17.43 -29.62 9.92
C PRO A 260 18.30 -30.18 8.79
N ALA A 261 19.38 -29.46 8.46
CA ALA A 261 20.43 -29.95 7.58
C ALA A 261 21.13 -31.20 8.13
N ALA A 262 21.84 -31.94 7.27
CA ALA A 262 22.51 -33.20 7.65
C ALA A 262 23.68 -33.02 8.62
N SER A 263 24.31 -31.85 8.58
CA SER A 263 25.33 -31.35 9.50
C SER A 263 25.05 -29.86 9.75
N GLY A 264 25.64 -29.27 10.79
CA GLY A 264 25.36 -27.89 11.13
C GLY A 264 25.99 -27.44 12.44
N GLY A 265 25.29 -26.54 13.13
CA GLY A 265 25.80 -25.83 14.31
C GLY A 265 25.56 -24.33 14.24
N TYR A 266 24.81 -23.88 13.23
CA TYR A 266 24.45 -22.48 13.02
C TYR A 266 23.05 -22.20 13.59
N ALA A 267 22.68 -20.93 13.63
CA ALA A 267 21.36 -20.52 14.07
C ALA A 267 20.26 -21.13 13.19
N SER A 268 19.12 -21.47 13.80
CA SER A 268 17.98 -22.14 13.15
C SER A 268 17.31 -21.37 12.01
N PHE A 269 17.73 -20.14 11.74
CA PHE A 269 17.19 -19.33 10.65
C PHE A 269 18.07 -19.30 9.39
N TYR A 270 19.28 -19.86 9.39
CA TYR A 270 20.07 -19.94 8.14
C TYR A 270 19.55 -21.04 7.21
N LEU A 271 19.74 -20.85 5.91
CA LEU A 271 19.25 -21.73 4.84
C LEU A 271 20.39 -22.52 4.17
N ASP A 272 20.14 -23.73 3.65
CA ASP A 272 21.14 -24.65 3.05
C ASP A 272 20.49 -25.55 1.96
N ASP A 273 19.81 -24.93 0.99
CA ASP A 273 19.12 -25.63 -0.10
C ASP A 273 19.93 -25.63 -1.40
N ASN A 274 20.75 -24.62 -1.66
CA ASN A 274 21.45 -24.45 -2.94
C ASN A 274 22.48 -25.56 -3.20
N SER A 275 23.06 -26.13 -2.14
CA SER A 275 24.00 -27.25 -2.24
C SER A 275 23.32 -28.56 -2.66
N ILE A 276 22.01 -28.70 -2.43
CA ILE A 276 21.23 -29.93 -2.70
C ILE A 276 21.16 -30.23 -4.20
N GLU A 277 21.01 -29.22 -5.05
CA GLU A 277 20.93 -29.44 -6.50
C GLU A 277 22.21 -30.06 -7.06
N ALA A 278 23.38 -29.63 -6.56
CA ALA A 278 24.68 -30.12 -7.00
C ALA A 278 25.10 -31.43 -6.31
N LEU A 279 24.79 -31.60 -5.02
CA LEU A 279 25.31 -32.70 -4.19
C LEU A 279 24.27 -33.79 -3.89
N GLY A 280 22.99 -33.56 -4.20
CA GLY A 280 21.86 -34.41 -3.80
C GLY A 280 21.57 -34.39 -2.29
N LYS A 281 22.24 -33.52 -1.53
CA LYS A 281 22.10 -33.33 -0.09
C LYS A 281 22.65 -31.97 0.31
N SER A 282 22.23 -31.50 1.48
CA SER A 282 22.74 -30.27 2.07
C SER A 282 24.20 -30.46 2.55
N ASP A 283 25.02 -29.40 2.53
CA ASP A 283 26.42 -29.45 2.95
C ASP A 283 26.64 -29.02 4.42
N GLY A 284 25.58 -28.53 5.06
CA GLY A 284 25.51 -28.12 6.45
C GLY A 284 25.97 -26.70 6.72
N LYS A 285 26.15 -25.88 5.67
CA LYS A 285 26.60 -24.49 5.79
C LYS A 285 25.50 -23.52 5.32
N PRO A 286 25.44 -22.31 5.90
CA PRO A 286 24.55 -21.28 5.38
C PRO A 286 24.87 -20.97 3.91
N ASP A 287 23.85 -21.01 3.06
CA ASP A 287 23.93 -20.51 1.69
C ASP A 287 24.13 -19.00 1.68
N ARG A 288 24.86 -18.52 0.68
CA ARG A 288 25.23 -17.10 0.57
C ARG A 288 24.89 -16.54 -0.80
N ASN A 289 24.47 -15.28 -0.79
CA ASN A 289 24.44 -14.45 -1.99
C ASN A 289 25.89 -14.21 -2.45
N ARG A 290 26.24 -14.53 -3.70
CA ARG A 290 27.62 -14.39 -4.20
C ARG A 290 28.00 -12.94 -4.51
N VAL A 291 27.01 -12.06 -4.69
CA VAL A 291 27.22 -10.62 -4.91
C VAL A 291 27.62 -9.93 -3.61
N THR A 292 26.85 -10.14 -2.54
CA THR A 292 27.05 -9.44 -1.25
C THR A 292 27.92 -10.23 -0.28
N GLY A 293 27.93 -11.56 -0.37
CA GLY A 293 28.54 -12.48 0.59
C GLY A 293 27.71 -12.72 1.85
N ALA A 294 26.51 -12.14 1.96
CA ALA A 294 25.62 -12.33 3.11
C ALA A 294 24.98 -13.73 3.08
N CYS A 295 24.74 -14.31 4.26
CA CYS A 295 24.02 -15.57 4.40
C CYS A 295 22.51 -15.35 4.23
N TYR A 296 21.84 -16.22 3.47
CA TYR A 296 20.38 -16.22 3.36
C TYR A 296 19.73 -16.70 4.66
N VAL A 297 18.58 -16.11 4.98
CA VAL A 297 17.82 -16.44 6.18
C VAL A 297 16.35 -16.74 5.89
N ASN A 298 15.79 -17.69 6.63
CA ASN A 298 14.36 -17.88 6.74
C ASN A 298 13.76 -16.73 7.54
N ALA A 299 13.28 -15.70 6.85
CA ALA A 299 12.66 -14.53 7.47
C ALA A 299 11.48 -14.89 8.39
N GLY A 300 10.80 -16.00 8.11
CA GLY A 300 9.68 -16.51 8.92
C GLY A 300 10.08 -17.15 10.24
N SER A 301 11.36 -17.39 10.49
CA SER A 301 11.83 -17.90 11.77
C SER A 301 11.60 -16.87 12.88
N PRO A 302 10.88 -17.22 13.97
CA PRO A 302 10.71 -16.31 15.11
C PRO A 302 12.03 -15.85 15.72
N ALA A 303 13.06 -16.71 15.70
CA ALA A 303 14.39 -16.39 16.19
C ALA A 303 15.09 -15.33 15.33
N TRP A 304 14.87 -15.35 14.01
CA TRP A 304 15.36 -14.29 13.13
C TRP A 304 14.65 -12.97 13.38
N PHE A 305 13.32 -12.98 13.46
CA PHE A 305 12.57 -11.76 13.78
C PHE A 305 13.04 -11.14 15.10
N ASP A 306 13.23 -11.95 16.15
CA ASP A 306 13.71 -11.46 17.44
C ASP A 306 15.12 -10.89 17.35
N THR A 307 16.00 -11.53 16.55
CA THR A 307 17.35 -11.05 16.28
C THR A 307 17.30 -9.71 15.54
N LEU A 308 16.64 -9.66 14.37
CA LEU A 308 16.51 -8.45 13.55
C LEU A 308 15.84 -7.30 14.29
N ARG A 309 14.89 -7.59 15.19
CA ARG A 309 14.27 -6.57 16.03
C ARG A 309 15.27 -5.96 17.01
N ALA A 310 16.14 -6.77 17.58
CA ALA A 310 17.05 -6.38 18.66
C ALA A 310 18.40 -5.81 18.19
N MET A 311 18.79 -6.00 16.92
CA MET A 311 20.04 -5.44 16.39
C MET A 311 20.13 -3.93 16.59
N THR A 312 21.31 -3.46 16.95
CA THR A 312 21.62 -2.02 16.97
C THR A 312 22.99 -1.74 16.36
N ARG A 313 23.10 -0.60 15.66
CA ARG A 313 24.32 -0.17 14.97
C ARG A 313 25.50 -0.02 15.92
N ASP A 314 25.26 0.50 17.13
CA ASP A 314 26.31 0.77 18.11
C ASP A 314 26.68 -0.46 18.96
N SER A 315 26.03 -1.61 18.72
CA SER A 315 26.39 -2.88 19.35
C SER A 315 27.39 -3.68 18.51
N ILE A 316 27.68 -4.91 18.96
CA ILE A 316 28.49 -5.86 18.20
C ILE A 316 27.85 -6.22 16.84
N ASP A 317 26.55 -6.01 16.66
CA ASP A 317 25.85 -6.25 15.40
C ASP A 317 26.26 -5.29 14.29
N GLY A 318 26.61 -4.03 14.61
CA GLY A 318 27.09 -3.06 13.62
C GLY A 318 26.05 -2.60 12.59
N ILE A 319 24.80 -3.02 12.73
CA ILE A 319 23.70 -2.78 11.80
C ILE A 319 22.43 -2.44 12.59
N ALA A 320 21.61 -1.52 12.08
CA ALA A 320 20.36 -1.12 12.71
C ALA A 320 19.24 -2.16 12.51
N GLY A 321 18.59 -2.54 13.60
CA GLY A 321 17.42 -3.43 13.62
C GLY A 321 16.08 -2.70 13.68
N LEU A 322 14.99 -3.47 13.64
CA LEU A 322 13.62 -2.92 13.56
C LEU A 322 13.29 -1.95 14.71
N SER A 323 13.69 -2.27 15.95
CA SER A 323 13.43 -1.39 17.09
C SER A 323 14.27 -0.12 17.04
N GLU A 324 15.55 -0.17 16.69
CA GLU A 324 16.37 1.03 16.56
C GLU A 324 15.85 1.97 15.45
N ILE A 325 15.35 1.41 14.36
CA ILE A 325 14.76 2.17 13.25
C ILE A 325 13.45 2.85 13.66
N MET A 326 12.49 2.09 14.22
CA MET A 326 11.11 2.55 14.41
C MET A 326 10.78 3.14 15.78
N THR A 327 11.71 3.11 16.73
CA THR A 327 11.50 3.60 18.10
C THR A 327 12.50 4.69 18.47
N LEU A 328 12.28 5.32 19.63
CA LEU A 328 13.15 6.38 20.15
C LEU A 328 13.98 5.92 21.35
N ASP A 329 13.76 4.70 21.85
CA ASP A 329 14.28 4.19 23.12
C ASP A 329 15.24 3.00 22.98
N VAL A 330 15.48 2.51 21.76
CA VAL A 330 16.42 1.43 21.47
C VAL A 330 17.56 1.91 20.59
N GLY A 331 18.80 1.63 20.99
CA GLY A 331 20.00 1.99 20.24
C GLY A 331 20.11 3.51 19.99
N ALA A 332 20.40 3.90 18.76
CA ALA A 332 20.39 5.28 18.28
C ALA A 332 18.97 5.90 18.22
N GLY A 333 17.92 5.08 18.32
CA GLY A 333 16.53 5.54 18.40
C GLY A 333 16.13 6.46 17.25
N LEU A 334 16.25 5.99 16.01
CA LEU A 334 16.08 6.82 14.81
C LEU A 334 14.67 7.38 14.67
N GLY A 335 13.65 6.68 15.16
CA GLY A 335 12.26 7.14 15.14
C GLY A 335 11.70 7.39 13.73
N CYS A 336 12.10 6.57 12.77
CA CYS A 336 11.49 6.53 11.44
C CYS A 336 10.00 6.19 11.55
N ASP A 337 9.20 6.69 10.60
CA ASP A 337 7.76 6.45 10.53
C ASP A 337 7.43 5.02 10.08
N GLY A 338 8.43 4.32 9.55
CA GLY A 338 8.30 2.96 9.09
C GLY A 338 9.61 2.36 8.62
N VAL A 339 9.47 1.25 7.89
CA VAL A 339 10.58 0.46 7.38
C VAL A 339 10.39 0.14 5.91
N PHE A 340 11.50 0.07 5.18
CA PHE A 340 11.60 -0.45 3.84
C PHE A 340 12.32 -1.81 3.90
N LEU A 341 11.61 -2.88 3.56
CA LEU A 341 12.05 -4.26 3.73
C LEU A 341 12.59 -4.80 2.41
N ASP A 342 13.86 -5.16 2.40
CA ASP A 342 14.56 -5.66 1.21
C ASP A 342 14.83 -7.16 1.24
N ASN A 343 15.14 -7.75 0.08
CA ASN A 343 15.35 -9.18 -0.14
C ASN A 343 14.17 -10.07 0.25
N VAL A 344 12.94 -9.56 0.07
CA VAL A 344 11.72 -10.36 0.19
C VAL A 344 11.69 -11.50 -0.84
N ASP A 345 12.38 -11.33 -1.97
CA ASP A 345 12.56 -12.32 -3.03
C ASP A 345 13.43 -13.52 -2.64
N THR A 346 14.04 -13.55 -1.44
CA THR A 346 14.71 -14.76 -0.94
C THR A 346 13.79 -15.98 -0.99
N CYS A 347 12.48 -15.77 -0.84
CA CYS A 347 11.46 -16.81 -0.93
C CYS A 347 10.80 -16.93 -2.31
N ALA A 348 11.42 -16.41 -3.38
CA ALA A 348 10.91 -16.50 -4.76
C ALA A 348 10.72 -17.96 -5.21
N PRO A 349 9.88 -18.20 -6.23
CA PRO A 349 9.82 -19.52 -6.88
C PRO A 349 11.21 -20.00 -7.28
N ASN A 350 11.54 -21.26 -6.96
CA ASN A 350 12.89 -21.80 -7.22
C ASN A 350 13.29 -21.72 -8.69
N SER A 351 12.31 -21.75 -9.61
CA SER A 351 12.54 -21.64 -11.05
C SER A 351 13.06 -20.28 -11.52
N PHE A 352 13.14 -19.27 -10.65
CA PHE A 352 13.56 -17.92 -11.01
C PHE A 352 15.08 -17.75 -11.03
N THR A 353 15.80 -18.61 -10.31
CA THR A 353 17.27 -18.62 -10.31
C THR A 353 17.78 -20.01 -10.64
N SER A 354 19.08 -20.11 -10.89
CA SER A 354 19.79 -21.34 -11.19
C SER A 354 21.18 -21.31 -10.56
N PRO A 355 21.89 -22.45 -10.46
CA PRO A 355 23.23 -22.49 -9.87
C PRO A 355 24.27 -21.57 -10.52
N LYS A 356 23.98 -21.09 -11.73
CA LYS A 356 24.86 -20.18 -12.50
C LYS A 356 24.69 -18.73 -12.10
N ASP A 357 23.58 -18.38 -11.47
CA ASP A 357 23.28 -17.01 -11.08
C ASP A 357 24.03 -16.67 -9.79
N ASP A 358 24.46 -15.41 -9.65
CA ASP A 358 25.22 -14.97 -8.48
C ASP A 358 24.34 -14.85 -7.23
N ASP A 359 23.05 -14.67 -7.42
CA ASP A 359 22.00 -14.59 -6.41
C ASP A 359 21.17 -15.89 -6.31
N HIS A 360 21.73 -17.03 -6.71
CA HIS A 360 21.07 -18.33 -6.65
C HIS A 360 20.37 -18.57 -5.31
N ALA A 361 19.06 -18.78 -5.35
CA ALA A 361 18.21 -18.98 -4.19
C ALA A 361 17.11 -20.01 -4.50
N THR A 362 17.04 -21.06 -3.68
CA THR A 362 16.09 -22.17 -3.84
C THR A 362 15.21 -22.37 -2.60
N PHE A 363 14.78 -21.24 -2.02
CA PHE A 363 14.11 -21.19 -0.72
C PHE A 363 12.61 -20.87 -0.81
N GLU A 364 11.94 -21.24 -1.90
CA GLU A 364 10.50 -20.94 -2.13
C GLU A 364 9.60 -21.41 -0.96
N TRP A 365 10.02 -22.47 -0.26
CA TRP A 365 9.31 -23.06 0.88
C TRP A 365 9.19 -22.12 2.07
N THR A 366 9.99 -21.06 2.14
CA THR A 366 9.98 -20.07 3.23
C THR A 366 8.87 -19.02 3.07
N ALA A 367 8.16 -18.97 1.93
CA ALA A 367 7.14 -17.96 1.65
C ALA A 367 5.98 -17.88 2.68
N PRO A 368 5.43 -19.00 3.21
CA PRO A 368 4.47 -18.94 4.30
C PRO A 368 5.04 -18.26 5.56
N GLY A 369 6.32 -18.52 5.85
CA GLY A 369 7.06 -17.89 6.92
C GLY A 369 7.27 -16.40 6.71
N MET A 370 7.65 -15.98 5.50
CA MET A 370 7.75 -14.56 5.13
C MET A 370 6.42 -13.83 5.35
N SER A 371 5.29 -14.39 4.91
CA SER A 371 3.97 -13.82 5.19
C SER A 371 3.68 -13.67 6.69
N ALA A 372 4.06 -14.66 7.49
CA ALA A 372 3.95 -14.60 8.95
C ALA A 372 4.86 -13.53 9.59
N PHE A 373 6.06 -13.29 9.03
CA PHE A 373 6.94 -12.19 9.42
C PHE A 373 6.24 -10.84 9.25
N PHE A 374 5.63 -10.58 8.09
CA PHE A 374 4.88 -9.35 7.82
C PHE A 374 3.69 -9.17 8.78
N ALA A 375 2.92 -10.25 9.02
CA ALA A 375 1.80 -10.21 9.96
C ALA A 375 2.27 -9.91 11.40
N ARG A 376 3.41 -10.46 11.81
CA ARG A 376 4.03 -10.17 13.12
C ARG A 376 4.52 -8.74 13.20
N LEU A 377 5.21 -8.24 12.16
CA LEU A 377 5.68 -6.87 12.05
C LEU A 377 4.52 -5.88 12.25
N ARG A 378 3.41 -6.09 11.53
CA ARG A 378 2.19 -5.30 11.66
C ARG A 378 1.57 -5.34 13.05
N LYS A 379 1.66 -6.48 13.74
CA LYS A 379 1.12 -6.64 15.10
C LYS A 379 1.95 -5.89 16.14
N GLU A 380 3.28 -5.90 16.00
CA GLU A 380 4.19 -5.25 16.94
C GLU A 380 4.32 -3.74 16.67
N PHE A 381 4.37 -3.35 15.39
CA PHE A 381 4.53 -1.97 14.92
C PHE A 381 3.27 -1.51 14.17
N ARG A 382 2.15 -1.41 14.91
CA ARG A 382 0.80 -1.21 14.33
C ARG A 382 0.60 0.13 13.64
N ARG A 383 1.36 1.14 14.06
CA ARG A 383 1.18 2.53 13.60
C ARG A 383 2.16 2.89 12.49
N GLN A 384 3.18 2.08 12.28
CA GLN A 384 4.26 2.34 11.34
C GLN A 384 3.88 1.99 9.91
N VAL A 385 4.55 2.61 8.95
CA VAL A 385 4.47 2.29 7.53
C VAL A 385 5.40 1.13 7.19
N VAL A 386 5.01 0.26 6.26
CA VAL A 386 5.84 -0.83 5.74
C VAL A 386 5.83 -0.77 4.23
N ALA A 387 7.01 -0.59 3.68
CA ALA A 387 7.28 -0.74 2.28
C ALA A 387 8.01 -2.07 2.04
N GLN A 388 7.55 -2.84 1.08
CA GLN A 388 8.18 -4.08 0.63
C GLN A 388 8.92 -3.82 -0.68
N ASN A 389 10.20 -4.21 -0.79
CA ASN A 389 10.89 -4.28 -2.07
C ASN A 389 10.57 -5.61 -2.77
N ARG A 390 10.07 -5.53 -4.01
CA ARG A 390 9.73 -6.68 -4.86
C ARG A 390 8.78 -7.68 -4.17
N GLY A 391 9.06 -8.98 -4.15
CA GLY A 391 8.16 -10.03 -3.67
C GLY A 391 6.89 -10.16 -4.52
N LEU A 392 6.98 -9.86 -5.82
CA LEU A 392 5.81 -9.65 -6.70
C LEU A 392 4.94 -10.91 -6.85
N PHE A 393 5.53 -12.09 -6.67
CA PHE A 393 4.84 -13.37 -6.70
C PHE A 393 3.77 -13.50 -5.60
N PHE A 394 3.85 -12.73 -4.50
CA PHE A 394 2.77 -12.64 -3.51
C PHE A 394 1.49 -11.96 -4.04
N MET A 395 1.60 -11.28 -5.18
CA MET A 395 0.51 -10.53 -5.83
C MET A 395 0.11 -11.14 -7.18
N ASN A 396 0.81 -12.18 -7.64
CA ASN A 396 0.49 -12.88 -8.88
C ASN A 396 -0.17 -14.23 -8.57
N PRO A 397 -1.46 -14.42 -8.92
CA PRO A 397 -2.20 -15.64 -8.61
C PRO A 397 -1.72 -16.89 -9.36
N GLU A 398 -0.78 -16.76 -10.29
CA GLU A 398 -0.17 -17.90 -11.00
C GLU A 398 0.86 -18.65 -10.14
N HIS A 399 1.25 -18.10 -8.99
CA HIS A 399 2.18 -18.74 -8.05
C HIS A 399 1.48 -19.18 -6.77
N HIS A 400 1.96 -20.28 -6.19
CA HIS A 400 1.49 -20.78 -4.89
C HIS A 400 1.62 -19.73 -3.77
N HIS A 401 2.59 -18.83 -3.90
CA HIS A 401 2.83 -17.70 -3.00
C HIS A 401 1.62 -16.77 -2.82
N TYR A 402 0.72 -16.67 -3.81
CA TYR A 402 -0.47 -15.82 -3.70
C TYR A 402 -1.35 -16.17 -2.50
N SER A 403 -1.38 -17.45 -2.10
CA SER A 403 -2.11 -17.91 -0.90
C SER A 403 -1.53 -17.34 0.40
N TYR A 404 -0.32 -16.79 0.34
CA TYR A 404 0.45 -16.20 1.44
C TYR A 404 0.70 -14.71 1.21
N SER A 405 -0.16 -14.05 0.42
CA SER A 405 0.00 -12.65 0.05
C SER A 405 0.32 -11.74 1.23
N THR A 406 1.30 -10.86 1.05
CA THR A 406 1.69 -9.83 2.03
C THR A 406 0.81 -8.58 1.95
N ARG A 407 -0.12 -8.51 0.97
CA ARG A 407 -1.00 -7.37 0.69
C ARG A 407 -1.58 -6.69 1.95
N PRO A 408 -2.24 -7.41 2.89
CA PRO A 408 -2.88 -6.75 4.04
C PRO A 408 -1.89 -6.16 5.07
N SER A 409 -0.59 -6.38 4.87
CA SER A 409 0.48 -6.03 5.79
C SER A 409 1.44 -4.95 5.30
N ILE A 410 1.23 -4.43 4.09
CA ILE A 410 2.10 -3.43 3.47
C ILE A 410 1.29 -2.20 3.09
N ASP A 411 1.95 -1.04 3.11
CA ASP A 411 1.39 0.23 2.64
C ASP A 411 1.99 0.59 1.26
N PHE A 412 3.23 0.15 1.02
CA PHE A 412 3.90 0.29 -0.27
C PHE A 412 4.48 -1.04 -0.77
N LEU A 413 4.42 -1.24 -2.08
CA LEU A 413 5.21 -2.24 -2.80
C LEU A 413 6.10 -1.50 -3.79
N LEU A 414 7.42 -1.67 -3.69
CA LEU A 414 8.38 -1.10 -4.60
C LEU A 414 8.78 -2.13 -5.67
N LEU A 415 8.79 -1.69 -6.93
CA LEU A 415 9.25 -2.45 -8.08
C LEU A 415 10.57 -1.89 -8.59
N GLU A 416 11.61 -2.70 -8.49
CA GLU A 416 12.97 -2.40 -8.94
C GLU A 416 13.40 -3.47 -9.95
N SER A 417 13.36 -3.25 -11.26
CA SER A 417 12.88 -2.04 -11.92
C SER A 417 11.71 -2.37 -12.83
N TYR A 418 10.78 -1.41 -12.98
CA TYR A 418 9.65 -1.58 -13.88
C TYR A 418 10.09 -1.56 -15.35
N ARG A 419 10.97 -0.62 -15.71
CA ARG A 419 11.55 -0.49 -17.05
C ARG A 419 13.05 -0.29 -16.97
N LEU A 420 13.56 0.89 -16.59
CA LEU A 420 15.01 1.14 -16.58
C LEU A 420 15.72 0.40 -15.44
N ASP A 421 16.56 -0.58 -15.79
CA ASP A 421 17.30 -1.42 -14.84
C ASP A 421 18.72 -0.88 -14.55
N LEU A 422 19.39 -1.52 -13.60
CA LEU A 422 20.70 -1.09 -13.10
C LEU A 422 21.88 -1.54 -13.99
N ASP A 423 21.64 -2.30 -15.06
CA ASP A 423 22.71 -2.78 -15.93
C ASP A 423 23.32 -1.60 -16.71
N THR A 424 24.64 -1.60 -16.86
CA THR A 424 25.36 -0.53 -17.58
C THR A 424 25.58 -0.86 -19.05
N SER A 425 25.29 -2.09 -19.47
CA SER A 425 25.43 -2.58 -20.84
C SER A 425 24.20 -2.33 -21.70
N HIS A 426 23.04 -2.11 -21.10
CA HIS A 426 21.77 -1.76 -21.74
C HIS A 426 20.94 -0.87 -20.81
N ALA A 427 19.94 -0.17 -21.33
CA ALA A 427 19.08 0.70 -20.52
C ALA A 427 17.94 -0.06 -19.81
N PHE A 428 17.42 -1.09 -20.48
CA PHE A 428 16.42 -2.02 -19.95
C PHE A 428 16.37 -3.28 -20.82
N ASP A 429 16.01 -4.42 -20.23
CA ASP A 429 15.68 -5.62 -20.99
C ASP A 429 14.26 -5.51 -21.62
N PRO A 430 14.12 -5.58 -22.96
CA PRO A 430 12.83 -5.42 -23.62
C PRO A 430 11.79 -6.49 -23.28
N TYR A 431 12.23 -7.74 -23.01
CA TYR A 431 11.34 -8.82 -22.62
C TYR A 431 10.79 -8.57 -21.22
N PHE A 432 11.65 -8.29 -20.25
CA PHE A 432 11.21 -8.05 -18.87
C PHE A 432 10.37 -6.78 -18.75
N PHE A 433 10.70 -5.71 -19.48
CA PHE A 433 9.82 -4.54 -19.52
C PHE A 433 8.43 -4.87 -20.10
N ALA A 434 8.36 -5.63 -21.20
CA ALA A 434 7.09 -6.03 -21.78
C ALA A 434 6.27 -6.95 -20.85
N ASP A 435 6.93 -7.86 -20.12
CA ASP A 435 6.30 -8.70 -19.11
C ASP A 435 5.79 -7.87 -17.92
N ASN A 436 6.63 -6.99 -17.39
CA ASN A 436 6.27 -6.02 -16.35
C ASN A 436 5.03 -5.21 -16.74
N LYS A 437 5.00 -4.68 -17.96
CA LYS A 437 3.93 -3.82 -18.47
C LYS A 437 2.62 -4.57 -18.74
N TYR A 438 2.69 -5.72 -19.39
CA TYR A 438 1.51 -6.40 -19.93
C TYR A 438 1.03 -7.61 -19.14
N VAL A 439 1.82 -8.07 -18.16
CA VAL A 439 1.49 -9.21 -17.31
C VAL A 439 1.45 -8.81 -15.84
N LEU A 440 2.51 -8.20 -15.32
CA LEU A 440 2.61 -7.91 -13.89
C LEU A 440 1.83 -6.66 -13.47
N ALA A 441 1.98 -5.52 -14.16
CA ALA A 441 1.33 -4.27 -13.76
C ALA A 441 -0.20 -4.38 -13.63
N PRO A 442 -0.94 -5.03 -14.56
CA PRO A 442 -2.37 -5.27 -14.36
C PRO A 442 -2.71 -6.07 -13.09
N LYS A 443 -1.91 -7.08 -12.74
CA LYS A 443 -2.11 -7.92 -11.55
C LYS A 443 -1.74 -7.14 -10.27
N LEU A 444 -0.63 -6.41 -10.28
CA LEU A 444 -0.20 -5.56 -9.17
C LEU A 444 -1.25 -4.49 -8.87
N GLN A 445 -1.72 -3.76 -9.88
CA GLN A 445 -2.76 -2.75 -9.67
C GLN A 445 -4.10 -3.38 -9.27
N ALA A 446 -4.39 -4.60 -9.74
CA ALA A 446 -5.55 -5.33 -9.26
C ALA A 446 -5.51 -5.51 -7.73
N GLU A 447 -4.35 -5.93 -7.19
CA GLU A 447 -4.10 -6.06 -5.75
C GLU A 447 -4.07 -4.71 -5.03
N ALA A 448 -3.41 -3.70 -5.59
CA ALA A 448 -3.28 -2.35 -5.03
C ALA A 448 -4.63 -1.67 -4.77
N TYR A 449 -5.61 -1.82 -5.68
CA TYR A 449 -6.91 -1.15 -5.55
C TYR A 449 -7.93 -1.86 -4.64
N ARG A 450 -7.54 -2.94 -3.96
CA ARG A 450 -8.40 -3.56 -2.93
C ARG A 450 -8.41 -2.70 -1.66
N SER A 451 -9.40 -2.91 -0.81
CA SER A 451 -9.57 -2.12 0.42
C SER A 451 -8.43 -2.29 1.44
N ASP A 452 -7.70 -3.39 1.33
CA ASP A 452 -6.51 -3.72 2.12
C ASP A 452 -5.24 -3.69 1.25
N GLY A 453 -5.29 -3.00 0.10
CA GLY A 453 -4.19 -2.87 -0.84
C GLY A 453 -3.12 -1.87 -0.38
N PHE A 454 -2.31 -1.46 -1.34
CA PHE A 454 -1.09 -0.66 -1.14
C PHE A 454 -0.87 0.25 -2.34
N GLN A 455 0.05 1.21 -2.21
CA GLN A 455 0.53 2.00 -3.34
C GLN A 455 1.77 1.37 -3.96
N VAL A 456 1.89 1.41 -5.29
CA VAL A 456 3.07 0.89 -5.99
C VAL A 456 4.08 2.01 -6.20
N LEU A 457 5.31 1.80 -5.74
CA LEU A 457 6.48 2.62 -6.03
C LEU A 457 7.30 1.94 -7.15
N SER A 458 7.91 2.73 -8.02
CA SER A 458 8.78 2.25 -9.10
C SER A 458 10.12 2.95 -9.03
N LEU A 459 11.21 2.18 -8.98
CA LEU A 459 12.58 2.70 -8.97
C LEU A 459 13.27 2.37 -10.30
N GLY A 460 13.68 3.42 -11.02
CA GLY A 460 14.44 3.31 -12.26
C GLY A 460 15.86 3.84 -12.11
N TYR A 461 16.78 3.31 -12.90
CA TYR A 461 18.18 3.70 -12.86
C TYR A 461 18.58 4.43 -14.14
N ALA A 462 19.25 5.57 -14.00
CA ALA A 462 19.89 6.27 -15.11
C ALA A 462 21.21 5.58 -15.49
N ALA A 463 21.10 4.31 -15.89
CA ALA A 463 22.18 3.43 -16.28
C ALA A 463 22.05 3.02 -17.76
N GLY A 464 23.14 2.54 -18.34
CA GLY A 464 23.15 2.01 -19.69
C GLY A 464 23.58 3.00 -20.80
N PRO A 465 23.71 2.51 -22.04
CA PRO A 465 24.19 3.32 -23.16
C PRO A 465 23.25 4.48 -23.49
N GLY A 466 23.80 5.71 -23.48
CA GLY A 466 23.05 6.92 -23.86
C GLY A 466 22.16 7.48 -22.75
N ILE A 467 22.19 6.91 -21.55
CA ILE A 467 21.55 7.45 -20.35
C ILE A 467 22.66 7.78 -19.36
N ASP A 468 22.56 8.94 -18.71
CA ASP A 468 23.53 9.32 -17.69
C ASP A 468 22.85 9.98 -16.48
N ALA A 469 23.44 9.76 -15.32
CA ALA A 469 23.03 10.40 -14.07
C ALA A 469 23.16 11.93 -14.12
N ALA A 470 24.00 12.47 -15.01
CA ALA A 470 24.14 13.92 -15.22
C ALA A 470 22.86 14.55 -15.77
N THR A 471 22.05 13.81 -16.53
CA THR A 471 20.77 14.26 -17.07
C THR A 471 19.76 14.49 -15.96
N LEU A 472 19.77 13.64 -14.92
CA LEU A 472 18.88 13.78 -13.75
C LEU A 472 19.07 15.10 -13.01
N ILE A 473 20.28 15.67 -13.04
CA ILE A 473 20.61 16.96 -12.41
C ILE A 473 20.70 18.12 -13.41
N GLY A 474 20.30 17.92 -14.67
CA GLY A 474 20.31 18.94 -15.72
C GLY A 474 21.70 19.33 -16.25
N ALA A 475 22.72 18.52 -15.98
CA ALA A 475 24.07 18.71 -16.50
C ALA A 475 24.30 18.06 -17.88
N SER A 476 23.33 17.29 -18.37
CA SER A 476 23.30 16.63 -19.68
C SER A 476 21.87 16.57 -20.20
N THR A 477 21.70 16.35 -21.51
CA THR A 477 20.41 16.04 -22.15
C THR A 477 20.44 14.69 -22.87
N ALA A 478 21.54 13.93 -22.75
CA ALA A 478 21.77 12.72 -23.54
C ALA A 478 20.71 11.64 -23.28
N GLY A 479 20.29 11.46 -22.02
CA GLY A 479 19.30 10.47 -21.60
C GLY A 479 17.86 10.99 -21.52
N GLU A 480 17.61 12.26 -21.82
CA GLU A 480 16.37 12.94 -21.43
C GLU A 480 15.12 12.26 -22.00
N ALA A 481 15.13 11.92 -23.29
CA ALA A 481 13.99 11.26 -23.94
C ALA A 481 13.67 9.90 -23.29
N THR A 482 14.68 9.11 -22.96
CA THR A 482 14.48 7.78 -22.37
C THR A 482 13.96 7.87 -20.93
N LEU A 483 14.44 8.84 -20.15
CA LEU A 483 13.99 9.10 -18.79
C LEU A 483 12.55 9.64 -18.75
N LEU A 484 12.20 10.52 -19.71
CA LEU A 484 10.82 11.01 -19.87
C LEU A 484 9.85 9.87 -20.26
N GLU A 485 10.28 8.98 -21.17
CA GLU A 485 9.50 7.79 -21.51
C GLU A 485 9.31 6.87 -20.29
N ASP A 486 10.31 6.75 -19.42
CA ASP A 486 10.20 5.97 -18.19
C ASP A 486 9.14 6.52 -17.23
N ILE A 487 9.09 7.85 -17.07
CA ILE A 487 8.05 8.53 -16.29
C ILE A 487 6.66 8.24 -16.86
N VAL A 488 6.49 8.33 -18.19
CA VAL A 488 5.21 8.03 -18.84
C VAL A 488 4.80 6.58 -18.58
N GLU A 489 5.70 5.64 -18.82
CA GLU A 489 5.42 4.21 -18.66
C GLU A 489 5.09 3.83 -17.21
N ALA A 490 5.88 4.31 -16.24
CA ALA A 490 5.69 3.97 -14.83
C ALA A 490 4.52 4.73 -14.18
N GLN A 491 4.42 6.05 -14.39
CA GLN A 491 3.40 6.85 -13.69
C GLN A 491 2.11 6.96 -14.48
N GLU A 492 2.17 7.44 -15.73
CA GLU A 492 0.95 7.76 -16.48
C GLU A 492 0.21 6.53 -17.00
N LEU A 493 0.94 5.48 -17.38
CA LEU A 493 0.35 4.28 -17.95
C LEU A 493 0.09 3.21 -16.88
N ALA A 494 1.05 2.97 -15.98
CA ALA A 494 0.94 1.94 -14.97
C ALA A 494 0.35 2.43 -13.64
N GLY A 495 0.36 3.73 -13.35
CA GLY A 495 -0.20 4.30 -12.11
C GLY A 495 0.73 4.21 -10.89
N PHE A 496 2.04 4.04 -11.09
CA PHE A 496 3.02 3.95 -10.01
C PHE A 496 3.47 5.35 -9.59
N ARG A 497 4.08 5.47 -8.41
CA ARG A 497 4.90 6.63 -8.05
C ARG A 497 6.35 6.32 -8.35
N HIS A 498 7.01 7.20 -9.09
CA HIS A 498 8.29 6.89 -9.71
C HIS A 498 9.42 7.76 -9.17
N PHE A 499 10.60 7.17 -9.08
CA PHE A 499 11.84 7.87 -8.79
C PHE A 499 12.95 7.31 -9.68
N LEU A 500 13.82 8.20 -10.16
CA LEU A 500 14.98 7.88 -10.99
C LEU A 500 16.24 8.22 -10.22
N THR A 501 17.22 7.32 -10.20
CA THR A 501 18.47 7.50 -9.46
C THR A 501 19.69 6.95 -10.20
N ASP A 502 20.88 7.08 -9.60
CA ASP A 502 22.10 6.45 -10.07
C ASP A 502 22.21 5.00 -9.58
N VAL A 503 23.11 4.20 -10.17
CA VAL A 503 23.28 2.77 -9.82
C VAL A 503 23.64 2.50 -8.36
N THR A 504 24.00 3.54 -7.60
CA THR A 504 24.32 3.45 -6.16
C THR A 504 23.16 3.87 -5.26
N GLY A 505 22.08 4.43 -5.80
CA GLY A 505 20.93 4.92 -5.02
C GLY A 505 21.31 6.09 -4.10
N THR A 506 22.27 6.91 -4.51
CA THR A 506 22.86 8.01 -3.72
C THR A 506 22.60 9.38 -4.32
N LEU A 507 22.04 9.44 -5.54
CA LEU A 507 21.80 10.68 -6.23
C LEU A 507 20.47 11.32 -5.83
N VAL A 508 20.55 12.45 -5.12
CA VAL A 508 19.42 13.36 -4.94
C VAL A 508 19.17 14.16 -6.22
N ASN A 509 17.94 14.14 -6.74
CA ASN A 509 17.54 14.87 -7.94
C ASN A 509 16.01 15.06 -7.99
N ASP A 510 15.54 16.07 -8.73
CA ASP A 510 14.13 16.42 -8.88
C ASP A 510 13.59 16.11 -10.28
N PHE A 511 14.26 15.24 -11.05
CA PHE A 511 13.94 15.01 -12.45
C PHE A 511 12.49 14.57 -12.63
N VAL A 512 12.02 13.58 -11.86
CA VAL A 512 10.63 13.12 -11.94
C VAL A 512 9.66 14.23 -11.51
N ARG A 513 9.92 14.93 -10.39
CA ARG A 513 9.05 16.01 -9.90
C ARG A 513 8.91 17.17 -10.89
N LYS A 514 9.96 17.48 -11.67
CA LYS A 514 9.94 18.56 -12.67
C LYS A 514 9.23 18.17 -13.98
N HIS A 515 9.23 16.89 -14.33
CA HIS A 515 8.76 16.42 -15.64
C HIS A 515 7.46 15.61 -15.59
N ALA A 516 7.11 15.03 -14.45
CA ALA A 516 5.83 14.39 -14.25
C ALA A 516 4.71 15.43 -14.10
N SER A 517 3.53 15.11 -14.63
CA SER A 517 2.30 15.83 -14.31
C SER A 517 1.37 14.93 -13.52
N TYR A 518 0.81 15.46 -12.43
CA TYR A 518 -0.22 14.80 -11.63
C TYR A 518 -1.63 15.33 -11.94
N GLU A 519 -1.72 16.26 -12.88
CA GLU A 519 -3.00 16.67 -13.46
C GLU A 519 -3.54 15.53 -14.32
N ASP A 520 -4.80 15.20 -14.13
CA ASP A 520 -5.44 14.14 -14.88
C ASP A 520 -6.85 14.52 -15.31
N GLU A 521 -7.05 14.48 -16.62
CA GLU A 521 -8.32 14.68 -17.30
C GLU A 521 -8.76 13.42 -18.06
N ARG A 522 -7.93 12.36 -18.05
CA ARG A 522 -8.21 11.12 -18.78
C ARG A 522 -8.99 10.18 -17.87
N ALA A 523 -9.92 9.43 -18.46
CA ALA A 523 -10.58 8.36 -17.73
C ALA A 523 -9.69 7.11 -17.68
N PRO A 524 -9.85 6.27 -16.64
CA PRO A 524 -9.14 5.00 -16.52
C PRO A 524 -9.26 4.12 -17.77
N ARG A 525 -8.16 3.45 -18.12
CA ARG A 525 -8.08 2.58 -19.29
C ARG A 525 -8.13 1.12 -18.89
N TRP A 526 -9.16 0.43 -19.35
CA TRP A 526 -9.34 -1.00 -19.16
C TRP A 526 -8.18 -1.80 -19.79
N THR A 527 -7.72 -2.81 -19.07
CA THR A 527 -6.76 -3.82 -19.52
C THR A 527 -7.26 -5.21 -19.09
N SER A 528 -6.35 -6.17 -18.90
CA SER A 528 -6.70 -7.49 -18.37
C SER A 528 -5.57 -8.09 -17.53
N THR A 529 -5.95 -8.69 -16.41
CA THR A 529 -5.07 -9.56 -15.60
C THR A 529 -4.74 -10.89 -16.29
N PHE A 530 -5.57 -11.32 -17.23
CA PHE A 530 -5.31 -12.45 -18.11
C PHE A 530 -4.73 -11.97 -19.44
N ASN A 531 -3.57 -12.48 -19.85
CA ASN A 531 -2.96 -12.14 -21.13
C ASN A 531 -2.70 -13.40 -21.96
N ALA A 532 -3.45 -13.57 -23.06
CA ALA A 532 -3.25 -14.67 -24.01
C ALA A 532 -2.14 -14.40 -25.03
N ASN A 533 -1.58 -13.18 -25.05
CA ASN A 533 -0.58 -12.74 -26.01
C ASN A 533 0.85 -12.83 -25.43
N ILE A 534 1.12 -13.88 -24.65
CA ILE A 534 2.43 -14.16 -24.05
C ILE A 534 3.06 -15.31 -24.85
N PRO A 535 3.99 -15.02 -25.78
CA PRO A 535 4.74 -16.06 -26.46
C PRO A 535 5.81 -16.66 -25.52
N PRO A 536 6.39 -17.83 -25.85
CA PRO A 536 7.50 -18.38 -25.07
C PRO A 536 8.69 -17.42 -25.02
N TYR A 537 9.36 -17.35 -23.87
CA TYR A 537 10.64 -16.65 -23.74
C TYR A 537 11.63 -17.11 -24.82
N PRO A 538 12.35 -16.19 -25.50
CA PRO A 538 12.49 -14.75 -25.20
C PRO A 538 11.61 -13.83 -26.07
N ALA A 539 10.56 -14.33 -26.73
CA ALA A 539 9.70 -13.47 -27.54
C ALA A 539 8.91 -12.48 -26.65
N LEU A 540 8.74 -11.25 -27.12
CA LEU A 540 8.15 -10.18 -26.31
C LEU A 540 6.65 -10.42 -26.04
N PRO A 541 6.20 -10.35 -24.77
CA PRO A 541 4.80 -10.21 -24.44
C PRO A 541 4.17 -9.02 -25.16
N LEU A 542 2.95 -9.20 -25.67
CA LEU A 542 2.18 -8.12 -26.28
C LEU A 542 1.05 -7.68 -25.35
N ALA A 543 0.49 -6.50 -25.65
CA ALA A 543 -0.64 -5.96 -24.91
C ALA A 543 -1.78 -6.97 -24.77
N ALA A 544 -2.30 -7.11 -23.55
CA ALA A 544 -3.48 -7.91 -23.28
C ALA A 544 -4.69 -7.32 -24.02
N THR A 545 -5.62 -8.19 -24.43
CA THR A 545 -6.92 -7.71 -24.94
C THR A 545 -7.75 -7.19 -23.77
N PRO A 546 -8.16 -5.90 -23.75
CA PRO A 546 -8.89 -5.33 -22.62
C PRO A 546 -10.22 -6.04 -22.37
N ARG A 547 -10.50 -6.36 -21.10
CA ARG A 547 -11.81 -6.88 -20.67
C ARG A 547 -12.63 -5.75 -20.06
N VAL A 548 -13.17 -4.92 -20.94
CA VAL A 548 -13.89 -3.67 -20.60
C VAL A 548 -15.20 -3.93 -19.85
N GLY A 549 -15.41 -3.17 -18.78
CA GLY A 549 -16.67 -3.08 -18.04
C GLY A 549 -17.04 -4.36 -17.30
N ILE A 550 -18.33 -4.53 -17.04
CA ILE A 550 -18.85 -5.75 -16.43
C ILE A 550 -18.63 -6.96 -17.36
N ARG A 551 -18.09 -8.05 -16.81
CA ARG A 551 -17.78 -9.27 -17.59
C ARG A 551 -18.67 -10.45 -17.21
N GLN A 552 -19.20 -10.45 -15.99
CA GLN A 552 -20.17 -11.45 -15.55
C GLN A 552 -21.18 -10.84 -14.59
N ALA A 553 -22.42 -11.31 -14.67
CA ALA A 553 -23.50 -11.03 -13.73
C ALA A 553 -24.26 -12.33 -13.45
N VAL A 554 -24.37 -12.71 -12.17
CA VAL A 554 -25.01 -13.95 -11.72
C VAL A 554 -26.05 -13.61 -10.66
N GLY A 555 -27.31 -13.97 -10.90
CA GLY A 555 -28.38 -13.75 -9.92
C GLY A 555 -28.44 -14.85 -8.86
N GLY A 556 -28.61 -14.45 -7.61
CA GLY A 556 -28.91 -15.30 -6.46
C GLY A 556 -30.27 -14.94 -5.84
N SER A 557 -30.58 -15.50 -4.67
CA SER A 557 -31.81 -15.16 -3.94
C SER A 557 -31.68 -13.75 -3.37
N ARG A 558 -32.50 -12.81 -3.86
CA ARG A 558 -32.45 -11.38 -3.49
C ARG A 558 -31.09 -10.71 -3.67
N GLU A 559 -30.24 -11.24 -4.54
CA GLU A 559 -28.89 -10.71 -4.75
C GLU A 559 -28.40 -10.86 -6.19
N LEU A 560 -27.38 -10.08 -6.52
CA LEU A 560 -26.68 -10.12 -7.80
C LEU A 560 -25.17 -10.05 -7.56
N THR A 561 -24.44 -11.06 -8.00
CA THR A 561 -22.97 -11.05 -8.01
C THR A 561 -22.46 -10.60 -9.37
N VAL A 562 -21.61 -9.58 -9.39
CA VAL A 562 -20.99 -9.03 -10.60
C VAL A 562 -19.48 -9.21 -10.55
N ARG A 563 -18.87 -9.47 -11.72
CA ARG A 563 -17.42 -9.64 -11.87
C ARG A 563 -16.88 -8.84 -13.04
N TRP A 564 -15.70 -8.26 -12.87
CA TRP A 564 -15.05 -7.39 -13.86
C TRP A 564 -13.53 -7.44 -13.72
N ASP A 565 -12.83 -6.94 -14.74
CA ASP A 565 -11.37 -6.89 -14.77
C ASP A 565 -10.82 -5.54 -14.30
N VAL A 566 -9.53 -5.32 -14.49
CA VAL A 566 -8.83 -4.12 -14.03
C VAL A 566 -8.75 -3.03 -15.10
N ALA A 567 -8.87 -1.78 -14.68
CA ALA A 567 -8.46 -0.60 -15.42
C ALA A 567 -7.28 0.07 -14.72
N LEU A 568 -6.39 0.66 -15.51
CA LEU A 568 -5.19 1.37 -15.04
C LEU A 568 -5.33 2.86 -15.33
N ASP A 569 -4.73 3.66 -14.46
CA ASP A 569 -4.76 5.11 -14.54
C ASP A 569 -3.61 5.71 -13.74
N LEU A 570 -3.32 7.01 -13.94
CA LEU A 570 -2.31 7.74 -13.17
C LEU A 570 -2.68 7.80 -11.69
N HIS A 571 -3.99 7.84 -11.41
CA HIS A 571 -4.55 7.91 -10.08
C HIS A 571 -5.26 6.59 -9.69
N PRO A 572 -5.42 6.30 -8.39
CA PRO A 572 -6.09 5.07 -7.96
C PRO A 572 -7.49 4.90 -8.55
N VAL A 573 -7.74 3.74 -9.16
CA VAL A 573 -9.01 3.43 -9.82
C VAL A 573 -10.00 2.82 -8.84
N ARG A 574 -11.23 3.34 -8.88
CA ARG A 574 -12.40 2.81 -8.17
C ARG A 574 -13.45 2.38 -9.19
N TYR A 575 -14.42 1.57 -8.74
CA TYR A 575 -15.47 1.06 -9.61
C TYR A 575 -16.85 1.46 -9.11
N VAL A 576 -17.73 1.82 -10.03
CA VAL A 576 -19.13 2.11 -9.77
C VAL A 576 -20.03 1.20 -10.61
N LEU A 577 -21.15 0.79 -10.03
CA LEU A 577 -22.18 -0.01 -10.66
C LEU A 577 -23.43 0.85 -10.89
N TYR A 578 -23.92 0.86 -12.13
CA TYR A 578 -25.27 1.30 -12.45
C TYR A 578 -26.15 0.07 -12.57
N LEU A 579 -27.24 0.05 -11.80
CA LEU A 579 -28.14 -1.09 -11.67
C LEU A 579 -29.59 -0.63 -11.69
N ASP A 580 -30.39 -1.20 -12.59
CA ASP A 580 -31.82 -0.90 -12.71
C ASP A 580 -32.60 -2.14 -13.18
N GLN A 581 -33.91 -2.22 -12.87
CA GLN A 581 -34.81 -3.23 -13.43
C GLN A 581 -35.20 -2.92 -14.89
N ASP A 582 -35.13 -1.64 -15.28
CA ASP A 582 -35.30 -1.22 -16.67
C ASP A 582 -33.96 -1.21 -17.43
N PRO A 583 -33.95 -1.41 -18.76
CA PRO A 583 -32.74 -1.30 -19.55
C PRO A 583 -32.05 0.07 -19.37
N LEU A 584 -30.75 0.03 -19.07
CA LEU A 584 -29.95 1.25 -18.90
C LEU A 584 -29.93 2.08 -20.18
N ARG A 585 -30.03 3.40 -20.02
CA ARG A 585 -29.99 4.37 -21.12
C ARG A 585 -28.77 5.27 -20.97
N PHE A 586 -28.15 5.57 -22.10
CA PHE A 586 -26.93 6.37 -22.16
C PHE A 586 -27.16 7.64 -22.98
N GLN A 587 -26.56 8.73 -22.52
CA GLN A 587 -26.41 9.95 -23.31
C GLN A 587 -25.39 9.75 -24.44
N LYS A 588 -25.30 10.71 -25.37
CA LYS A 588 -24.34 10.66 -26.49
C LYS A 588 -22.88 10.68 -26.01
N ASP A 589 -22.61 11.34 -24.89
CA ASP A 589 -21.30 11.35 -24.22
C ASP A 589 -21.06 10.10 -23.35
N GLY A 590 -21.99 9.14 -23.38
CA GLY A 590 -21.95 7.92 -22.62
C GLY A 590 -22.54 8.01 -21.23
N LYS A 591 -22.93 9.17 -20.67
CA LYS A 591 -23.44 9.20 -19.27
C LYS A 591 -24.72 8.39 -19.07
N VAL A 592 -24.81 7.64 -17.98
CA VAL A 592 -26.03 6.88 -17.62
C VAL A 592 -27.14 7.83 -17.18
N ILE A 593 -28.35 7.63 -17.71
CA ILE A 593 -29.50 8.50 -17.48
C ILE A 593 -30.38 7.97 -16.36
N GLY A 594 -30.62 8.78 -15.34
CA GLY A 594 -31.67 8.54 -14.33
C GLY A 594 -31.36 7.47 -13.28
N VAL A 595 -30.16 6.85 -13.34
CA VAL A 595 -29.70 5.82 -12.41
C VAL A 595 -28.55 6.37 -11.57
N LYS A 596 -28.63 6.21 -10.25
CA LYS A 596 -27.53 6.61 -9.35
C LYS A 596 -26.46 5.50 -9.32
N PRO A 597 -25.17 5.86 -9.35
CA PRO A 597 -24.10 4.87 -9.21
C PRO A 597 -24.04 4.32 -7.78
N ILE A 598 -23.74 3.03 -7.68
CA ILE A 598 -23.40 2.32 -6.45
C ILE A 598 -21.89 2.15 -6.43
N ARG A 599 -21.20 2.69 -5.42
CA ARG A 599 -19.76 2.46 -5.27
C ARG A 599 -19.51 0.99 -4.91
N LEU A 600 -18.65 0.33 -5.67
CA LEU A 600 -18.24 -1.04 -5.41
C LEU A 600 -17.02 -1.07 -4.48
N GLN A 601 -16.98 -2.08 -3.62
CA GLN A 601 -15.79 -2.49 -2.88
C GLN A 601 -15.30 -3.81 -3.49
N PRO A 602 -14.21 -3.83 -4.26
CA PRO A 602 -13.75 -5.04 -4.93
C PRO A 602 -13.29 -6.09 -3.93
N SER A 603 -13.83 -7.30 -4.03
CA SER A 603 -13.31 -8.50 -3.37
C SER A 603 -12.57 -9.39 -4.37
N VAL A 604 -11.79 -10.37 -3.90
CA VAL A 604 -11.11 -11.33 -4.77
C VAL A 604 -12.15 -12.15 -5.54
N GLY A 605 -12.10 -12.07 -6.87
CA GLY A 605 -13.07 -12.77 -7.72
C GLY A 605 -12.97 -14.29 -7.63
N ALA A 606 -14.12 -14.96 -7.80
CA ALA A 606 -14.19 -16.42 -7.79
C ALA A 606 -13.18 -17.05 -8.77
N GLY A 607 -12.33 -17.95 -8.24
CA GLY A 607 -11.31 -18.66 -9.00
C GLY A 607 -10.01 -17.89 -9.23
N TYR A 608 -9.97 -16.58 -8.97
CA TYR A 608 -8.78 -15.75 -9.22
C TYR A 608 -7.56 -16.20 -8.43
N ALA A 609 -7.74 -16.65 -7.18
CA ALA A 609 -6.65 -17.13 -6.34
C ALA A 609 -5.94 -18.39 -6.89
N ASN A 610 -6.50 -19.05 -7.91
CA ASN A 610 -5.93 -20.24 -8.56
C ASN A 610 -5.30 -19.92 -9.93
N GLY A 611 -5.10 -18.65 -10.25
CA GLY A 611 -4.54 -18.18 -11.51
C GLY A 611 -5.53 -17.42 -12.38
N THR A 612 -5.02 -16.91 -13.50
CA THR A 612 -5.80 -16.13 -14.46
C THR A 612 -6.28 -16.99 -15.64
N SER A 613 -7.44 -16.66 -16.20
CA SER A 613 -7.97 -17.33 -17.39
C SER A 613 -8.99 -16.44 -18.11
N PRO A 614 -9.43 -16.78 -19.35
CA PRO A 614 -10.42 -15.98 -20.06
C PRO A 614 -11.72 -15.72 -19.28
N THR A 615 -12.09 -16.63 -18.37
CA THR A 615 -13.35 -16.60 -17.59
C THR A 615 -13.14 -16.29 -16.10
N VAL A 616 -11.91 -15.99 -15.68
CA VAL A 616 -11.58 -15.65 -14.29
C VAL A 616 -11.19 -14.17 -14.20
N TYR A 617 -11.72 -13.48 -13.19
CA TYR A 617 -11.62 -12.03 -13.04
C TYR A 617 -11.06 -11.68 -11.65
N PRO A 618 -10.24 -10.61 -11.52
CA PRO A 618 -9.65 -10.22 -10.25
C PRO A 618 -10.70 -9.73 -9.24
N TYR A 619 -11.81 -9.17 -9.73
CA TYR A 619 -12.79 -8.49 -8.91
C TYR A 619 -14.18 -9.12 -8.94
N GLU A 620 -14.79 -9.12 -7.77
CA GLU A 620 -16.19 -9.48 -7.55
C GLU A 620 -16.84 -8.57 -6.49
N ALA A 621 -18.14 -8.34 -6.65
CA ALA A 621 -18.99 -7.73 -5.63
C ALA A 621 -20.40 -8.34 -5.70
N THR A 622 -21.05 -8.48 -4.54
CA THR A 622 -22.44 -8.94 -4.43
C THR A 622 -23.33 -7.81 -3.93
N ILE A 623 -24.39 -7.54 -4.68
CA ILE A 623 -25.42 -6.57 -4.34
C ILE A 623 -26.60 -7.32 -3.73
N HIS A 624 -26.91 -7.03 -2.48
CA HIS A 624 -28.00 -7.67 -1.75
C HIS A 624 -29.29 -6.83 -1.78
N ASP A 625 -30.32 -7.33 -1.09
CA ASP A 625 -31.62 -6.68 -0.89
C ASP A 625 -32.37 -6.33 -2.19
N LEU A 626 -32.13 -7.11 -3.25
CA LEU A 626 -32.82 -6.99 -4.52
C LEU A 626 -34.18 -7.72 -4.47
N ASP A 627 -35.11 -7.27 -5.32
CA ASP A 627 -36.40 -7.92 -5.49
C ASP A 627 -36.22 -9.32 -6.11
N GLU A 628 -36.97 -10.30 -5.62
CA GLU A 628 -36.94 -11.67 -6.12
C GLU A 628 -37.57 -11.79 -7.52
N ASN A 629 -37.03 -12.72 -8.34
CA ASN A 629 -37.51 -13.01 -9.69
C ASN A 629 -37.53 -11.81 -10.65
N LYS A 630 -36.75 -10.77 -10.37
CA LYS A 630 -36.61 -9.58 -11.22
C LYS A 630 -35.34 -9.65 -12.07
N THR A 631 -35.44 -9.10 -13.27
CA THR A 631 -34.27 -8.91 -14.13
C THR A 631 -33.67 -7.55 -13.82
N TYR A 632 -32.36 -7.51 -13.67
CA TYR A 632 -31.59 -6.30 -13.47
C TYR A 632 -30.56 -6.14 -14.59
N TYR A 633 -30.38 -4.91 -15.07
CA TYR A 633 -29.39 -4.50 -16.05
C TYR A 633 -28.25 -3.79 -15.32
N ALA A 634 -27.06 -4.33 -15.45
CA ALA A 634 -25.86 -3.90 -14.74
C ALA A 634 -24.81 -3.36 -15.71
N CYS A 635 -24.21 -2.22 -15.38
CA CYS A 635 -23.06 -1.63 -16.07
C CYS A 635 -22.02 -1.21 -15.02
N ILE A 636 -20.77 -1.65 -15.19
CA ILE A 636 -19.66 -1.25 -14.31
C ILE A 636 -18.76 -0.27 -15.06
N ARG A 637 -18.35 0.78 -14.35
CA ARG A 637 -17.39 1.79 -14.83
C ARG A 637 -16.25 1.97 -13.85
N ALA A 638 -15.08 2.24 -14.42
CA ALA A 638 -13.89 2.69 -13.73
C ALA A 638 -13.93 4.22 -13.60
N ILE A 639 -13.55 4.71 -12.42
CA ILE A 639 -13.43 6.12 -12.08
C ILE A 639 -12.15 6.33 -11.28
N ASP A 640 -11.32 7.30 -11.67
CA ASP A 640 -10.11 7.63 -10.91
C ASP A 640 -10.44 8.49 -9.67
N SER A 641 -9.43 8.83 -8.87
CA SER A 641 -9.61 9.72 -7.71
C SER A 641 -9.87 11.19 -8.07
N LYS A 642 -9.57 11.61 -9.31
CA LYS A 642 -9.91 12.95 -9.85
C LYS A 642 -11.33 13.03 -10.42
N ARG A 643 -12.06 11.91 -10.40
CA ARG A 643 -13.45 11.71 -10.85
C ARG A 643 -13.63 11.67 -12.37
N ASN A 644 -12.58 11.35 -13.12
CA ASN A 644 -12.70 11.00 -14.53
C ASN A 644 -13.30 9.60 -14.63
N GLU A 645 -14.50 9.50 -15.20
CA GLU A 645 -15.25 8.25 -15.34
C GLU A 645 -15.18 7.76 -16.79
N ASP A 646 -14.93 6.47 -17.00
CA ASP A 646 -14.95 5.90 -18.33
C ASP A 646 -16.35 5.92 -18.97
N THR A 647 -16.42 5.82 -20.29
CA THR A 647 -17.69 5.95 -21.05
C THR A 647 -18.20 4.64 -21.64
N ASN A 648 -17.70 3.50 -21.17
CA ASN A 648 -18.15 2.19 -21.65
C ASN A 648 -19.65 1.98 -21.41
N GLN A 649 -20.27 1.20 -22.30
CA GLN A 649 -21.70 0.90 -22.29
C GLN A 649 -21.95 -0.61 -22.24
N VAL A 650 -21.02 -1.37 -21.67
CA VAL A 650 -21.16 -2.83 -21.54
C VAL A 650 -22.22 -3.10 -20.49
N VAL A 651 -23.36 -3.66 -20.92
CA VAL A 651 -24.49 -4.01 -20.06
C VAL A 651 -24.68 -5.52 -20.07
N LEU A 652 -24.78 -6.12 -18.89
CA LEU A 652 -25.26 -7.50 -18.72
C LEU A 652 -26.57 -7.50 -17.95
N ALA A 653 -27.48 -8.38 -18.34
CA ALA A 653 -28.73 -8.62 -17.64
C ALA A 653 -28.63 -9.94 -16.87
N ALA A 654 -29.06 -9.93 -15.60
CA ALA A 654 -29.23 -11.16 -14.83
C ALA A 654 -30.52 -11.11 -14.02
N ARG A 655 -31.05 -12.30 -13.69
CA ARG A 655 -32.31 -12.44 -12.96
C ARG A 655 -32.06 -12.97 -11.56
N THR A 656 -32.55 -12.28 -10.55
CA THR A 656 -32.56 -12.78 -9.16
C THR A 656 -33.44 -14.02 -9.07
N THR A 657 -33.08 -14.96 -8.20
CA THR A 657 -33.88 -16.16 -7.94
C THR A 657 -34.84 -15.94 -6.78
N ARG A 658 -35.75 -16.90 -6.58
CA ARG A 658 -36.44 -17.07 -5.29
C ARG A 658 -35.42 -17.39 -4.21
#